data_AF-A0A928FLF0-F1
#
_entry.id   AF-A0A928FLF0-F1
#
_cell.length_a   1.000
_cell.length_b   1.000
_cell.length_c   1.000
_cell.angle_alpha   90.00
_cell.angle_beta   90.00
_cell.angle_gamma   90.00
#
_symmetry.space_group_name_H-M   'P 1'
#
loop_
_entity.id
_entity.type
_entity.pdbx_description
1 polymer ?
#
loop_
_entity_poly.entity_id
_entity_poly.type
_entity_poly.pdbx_seq_one_letter_code
_entity_poly.pdbx_strand_id
1 'polypeptide(L)'
;MKKLKILSTMLIISMLTSSFAGCTEGDVSENSSAETSQVSVESVADESKDKSEESSEESSEESSEDESEEEEEESEDTTGFEEYVNQDVSVDEFGSIYNETVPDEKAPSYFFDFTKEECTKEFFNVYGIEYSFQKEGYVRFKSLDNDPHLSIRTPKLFSKSMRYVRIEYRASQDMYAELVVNRSDGIWMGLHGSVRPFEFKKQEDFGFIIVDADVLCADKVYFTEFRIDPMAMPDLTIDIKYIAGFDTLEDAQSFDAKNFKGERVNYAVDAEWDTPEYVEQVVSDLDNFEGTLDFKENKDGTVTISYVKNGEKVSYTVPNNANYISGGYAATDDLKRTLPNSNKVGIYGENGEYYVGMFYFLLCGEHGDFDVYDINKIIAKYGPAAKNLNCEGWGPEGAWHFWGEPLYGYYYYRDEWVIRKHMELFSNANIDFLYFDVTNGWTYTRVAKTVMKVCHELNEQGFDAPQIVFYTNSLSENAVRQIYDEIYKPNLYPDTWFYVDGKPVIVTQEENNIDDFFTIRLPQWPTEADKKNSWPWIDFKWPQTVYKNKEGVGEAISVSVAQHSGSICFSSSGLYGDKSNRGRSTVGKSEAVSKKEVTEDSYKYGYNFQAQWDRVFECIKNSANNPSQSIKYVLVTGWNEWVASRLSPDISPAVPIFFCDTFNSEYSRDIEMTRGLYFDNYYMQLISNVSKLKGAAPVIIQDSRKPINVTGEFDQWDSVKVTYTDPKNDCNDRAELGVGKTEYVNQTGRNDIVSAKVTSDTKNLYFYVETAENISMYDTDSSWMQLFINTDEKGTNGWYGYDYVINHEALSQFKTTVSKLYKNKETNSYNYKTVGEVSYRVKGNKMMIAVPLEMLGITDYSKINVSFKWADSVVKISNMEAFYELGDAAPLGRLNYIYRNY
;
A
#
# COMPACT_ATOMS: atom_id res chain seq x y z
N MET A 1 32.97 20.66 -36.40
CA MET A 1 32.62 22.10 -36.39
C MET A 1 31.63 22.49 -37.50
N LYS A 2 31.99 23.00 -38.69
CA LYS A 2 30.97 23.54 -39.65
C LYS A 2 29.82 22.58 -40.00
N LYS A 3 30.10 21.29 -40.28
CA LYS A 3 29.03 20.29 -40.49
C LYS A 3 28.15 20.04 -39.24
N LEU A 4 28.70 20.22 -38.04
CA LEU A 4 27.98 20.01 -36.78
C LEU A 4 26.93 21.10 -36.57
N LYS A 5 27.28 22.39 -36.79
CA LYS A 5 26.30 23.48 -36.74
C LYS A 5 25.14 23.30 -37.73
N ILE A 6 25.40 22.76 -38.93
CA ILE A 6 24.35 22.50 -39.93
C ILE A 6 23.34 21.45 -39.41
N LEU A 7 23.80 20.39 -38.74
CA LEU A 7 22.93 19.40 -38.08
C LEU A 7 22.12 20.03 -36.93
N SER A 8 22.74 20.84 -36.05
CA SER A 8 22.02 21.55 -34.99
C SER A 8 20.93 22.48 -35.56
N THR A 9 21.22 23.23 -36.61
CA THR A 9 20.23 24.10 -37.28
C THR A 9 19.10 23.30 -37.92
N MET A 10 19.37 22.12 -38.50
CA MET A 10 18.31 21.24 -39.03
C MET A 10 17.43 20.65 -37.92
N LEU A 11 18.00 20.31 -36.76
CA LEU A 11 17.24 19.87 -35.59
C LEU A 11 16.28 20.96 -35.09
N ILE A 12 16.78 22.20 -34.97
CA ILE A 12 15.98 23.38 -34.57
C ILE A 12 14.88 23.69 -35.59
N ILE A 13 15.17 23.62 -36.90
CA ILE A 13 14.15 23.82 -37.94
C ILE A 13 13.05 22.75 -37.84
N SER A 14 13.40 21.47 -37.61
CA SER A 14 12.43 20.39 -37.42
C SER A 14 11.46 20.64 -36.25
N MET A 15 11.94 21.23 -35.16
CA MET A 15 11.12 21.60 -33.99
C MET A 15 10.26 22.85 -34.23
N LEU A 16 10.65 23.73 -35.15
CA LEU A 16 9.91 24.97 -35.48
C LEU A 16 8.88 24.78 -36.61
N THR A 17 9.11 23.87 -37.55
CA THR A 17 8.16 23.62 -38.66
C THR A 17 6.83 23.01 -38.21
N SER A 18 6.80 22.34 -37.07
CA SER A 18 5.56 21.90 -36.40
C SER A 18 4.77 23.04 -35.73
N SER A 19 5.36 24.24 -35.61
CA SER A 19 4.84 25.31 -34.74
C SER A 19 4.27 26.51 -35.50
N PHE A 20 4.30 26.51 -36.84
CA PHE A 20 3.77 27.59 -37.68
C PHE A 20 2.95 27.06 -38.89
N ALA A 21 1.90 26.29 -38.59
CA ALA A 21 0.89 25.86 -39.57
C ALA A 21 -0.51 25.89 -38.95
N GLY A 22 -1.06 27.09 -38.73
CA GLY A 22 -2.29 27.22 -37.93
C GLY A 22 -2.91 28.61 -37.84
N CYS A 23 -3.07 29.33 -38.96
CA CYS A 23 -4.05 30.43 -39.04
C CYS A 23 -4.43 30.78 -40.49
N THR A 24 -5.64 31.33 -40.66
CA THR A 24 -6.24 31.87 -41.90
C THR A 24 -6.30 30.98 -43.14
N GLU A 25 -7.44 30.32 -43.36
CA GLU A 25 -8.06 30.21 -44.69
C GLU A 25 -9.59 30.06 -44.56
N GLY A 26 -10.34 30.50 -45.57
CA GLY A 26 -11.79 30.78 -45.50
C GLY A 26 -12.06 32.29 -45.25
N ASP A 27 -12.83 33.02 -46.07
CA ASP A 27 -13.76 32.59 -47.13
C ASP A 27 -13.67 33.41 -48.44
N VAL A 28 -14.35 32.93 -49.48
CA VAL A 28 -14.18 33.31 -50.90
C VAL A 28 -14.90 34.61 -51.33
N SER A 29 -14.24 35.47 -52.12
CA SER A 29 -14.92 36.24 -53.20
C SER A 29 -13.96 36.68 -54.33
N GLU A 30 -14.55 37.00 -55.48
CA GLU A 30 -13.95 36.98 -56.83
C GLU A 30 -13.11 38.21 -57.28
N ASN A 31 -12.49 38.04 -58.47
CA ASN A 31 -12.27 39.04 -59.55
C ASN A 31 -10.93 39.81 -59.70
N SER A 32 -10.19 39.33 -60.72
CA SER A 32 -9.67 40.09 -61.88
C SER A 32 -8.36 40.90 -61.80
N SER A 33 -7.61 40.84 -62.92
CA SER A 33 -6.56 41.76 -63.44
C SER A 33 -5.52 42.34 -62.45
N ALA A 34 -4.23 41.95 -62.49
CA ALA A 34 -3.21 42.09 -63.56
C ALA A 34 -2.37 43.39 -63.49
N GLU A 35 -1.18 43.31 -64.11
CA GLU A 35 -0.15 44.35 -64.33
C GLU A 35 0.96 44.56 -63.28
N THR A 36 2.06 45.16 -63.74
CA THR A 36 3.43 45.03 -63.22
C THR A 36 4.16 46.37 -63.05
N SER A 37 4.67 46.64 -61.85
CA SER A 37 5.83 47.52 -61.55
C SER A 37 6.11 47.43 -60.03
N GLN A 38 7.27 47.05 -59.48
CA GLN A 38 8.67 47.39 -59.76
C GLN A 38 9.05 48.85 -59.40
N VAL A 39 10.16 49.02 -58.67
CA VAL A 39 10.87 50.29 -58.35
C VAL A 39 10.20 51.21 -57.28
N SER A 40 10.87 51.86 -56.31
CA SER A 40 12.13 51.60 -55.57
C SER A 40 12.36 52.63 -54.42
N VAL A 41 12.99 52.19 -53.31
CA VAL A 41 14.15 52.85 -52.62
C VAL A 41 14.00 54.21 -51.86
N GLU A 42 14.76 54.32 -50.75
CA GLU A 42 15.17 55.53 -49.97
C GLU A 42 14.10 56.36 -49.20
N SER A 43 14.45 57.20 -48.20
CA SER A 43 15.42 57.12 -47.07
C SER A 43 15.29 58.39 -46.16
N VAL A 44 16.03 58.47 -45.05
CA VAL A 44 16.24 59.66 -44.16
C VAL A 44 14.97 60.08 -43.35
N ALA A 45 14.90 60.16 -42.02
CA ALA A 45 15.82 60.44 -40.88
C ALA A 45 15.96 61.93 -40.48
N ASP A 46 15.53 62.24 -39.25
CA ASP A 46 15.90 63.38 -38.36
C ASP A 46 14.77 63.56 -37.30
N GLU A 47 14.90 64.39 -36.27
CA GLU A 47 15.80 64.35 -35.09
C GLU A 47 15.20 65.32 -34.04
N SER A 48 15.67 65.29 -32.79
CA SER A 48 15.52 66.38 -31.79
C SER A 48 14.12 66.62 -31.18
N LYS A 49 13.92 67.23 -30.00
CA LYS A 49 14.79 67.52 -28.82
C LYS A 49 13.93 68.02 -27.64
N ASP A 50 14.46 67.91 -26.41
CA ASP A 50 14.20 68.77 -25.23
C ASP A 50 12.72 68.88 -24.71
N LYS A 51 12.41 69.19 -23.45
CA LYS A 51 13.23 69.46 -22.24
C LYS A 51 12.45 69.19 -20.93
N SER A 52 13.24 69.11 -19.85
CA SER A 52 13.10 69.51 -18.43
C SER A 52 11.77 70.09 -17.84
N GLU A 53 11.58 70.27 -16.52
CA GLU A 53 12.48 70.35 -15.34
C GLU A 53 11.67 70.11 -14.02
N GLU A 54 12.32 69.60 -12.95
CA GLU A 54 12.26 70.00 -11.50
C GLU A 54 10.91 70.20 -10.71
N SER A 55 10.81 70.07 -9.36
CA SER A 55 11.76 69.70 -8.26
C SER A 55 11.03 69.35 -6.91
N SER A 56 11.82 68.95 -5.88
CA SER A 56 11.71 69.29 -4.42
C SER A 56 10.48 68.84 -3.58
N GLU A 57 10.59 67.95 -2.56
CA GLU A 57 10.96 68.17 -1.11
C GLU A 57 9.74 68.55 -0.22
N GLU A 58 9.63 68.33 1.12
CA GLU A 58 10.39 67.64 2.19
C GLU A 58 9.49 67.41 3.46
N SER A 59 9.89 66.55 4.43
CA SER A 59 9.52 66.57 5.89
C SER A 59 8.04 66.43 6.35
N SER A 60 7.64 66.16 7.62
CA SER A 60 8.22 65.40 8.78
C SER A 60 7.15 65.06 9.86
N GLU A 61 7.49 64.15 10.80
CA GLU A 61 7.14 64.08 12.26
C GLU A 61 5.69 64.01 12.84
N GLU A 62 5.48 63.02 13.75
CA GLU A 62 4.87 63.05 15.12
C GLU A 62 3.37 63.50 15.35
N SER A 63 2.63 63.13 16.43
CA SER A 63 2.80 62.31 17.67
C SER A 63 1.43 61.82 18.25
N SER A 64 1.45 61.14 19.43
CA SER A 64 0.48 61.21 20.58
C SER A 64 -1.00 60.74 20.40
N GLU A 65 -1.50 59.69 21.10
CA GLU A 65 -2.19 59.68 22.44
C GLU A 65 -3.73 59.97 22.31
N ASP A 66 -4.70 59.52 23.13
CA ASP A 66 -4.74 58.98 24.51
C ASP A 66 -5.79 57.84 24.74
N GLU A 67 -5.47 56.98 25.73
CA GLU A 67 -6.22 56.39 26.87
C GLU A 67 -7.76 56.21 26.96
N SER A 68 -8.19 55.05 27.51
CA SER A 68 -9.13 54.94 28.68
C SER A 68 -9.11 53.53 29.34
N GLU A 69 -8.82 53.47 30.65
CA GLU A 69 -9.47 52.73 31.78
C GLU A 69 -10.11 51.33 31.51
N GLU A 70 -9.76 50.25 32.24
CA GLU A 70 -10.22 49.82 33.60
C GLU A 70 -11.74 49.47 33.65
N GLU A 71 -12.25 48.44 34.35
CA GLU A 71 -11.81 47.75 35.59
C GLU A 71 -12.16 46.22 35.58
N GLU A 72 -12.36 45.56 36.74
CA GLU A 72 -12.27 44.09 36.95
C GLU A 72 -13.61 43.29 37.07
N GLU A 73 -13.46 41.99 37.38
CA GLU A 73 -14.36 41.06 38.13
C GLU A 73 -15.36 40.10 37.41
N GLU A 74 -15.86 39.15 38.22
CA GLU A 74 -16.31 37.79 37.85
C GLU A 74 -17.82 37.64 37.56
N SER A 75 -18.23 36.54 36.91
CA SER A 75 -19.19 35.56 37.50
C SER A 75 -19.64 34.44 36.54
N GLU A 76 -20.37 33.46 37.09
CA GLU A 76 -20.64 32.12 36.57
C GLU A 76 -21.78 32.01 35.53
N ASP A 77 -21.49 31.30 34.42
CA ASP A 77 -22.18 30.08 33.92
C ASP A 77 -23.69 30.05 33.53
N THR A 78 -23.98 29.09 32.65
CA THR A 78 -25.25 28.40 32.33
C THR A 78 -26.28 28.93 31.31
N THR A 79 -26.45 28.08 30.28
CA THR A 79 -27.70 27.60 29.64
C THR A 79 -28.42 28.35 28.50
N GLY A 80 -28.79 27.53 27.50
CA GLY A 80 -30.01 27.69 26.70
C GLY A 80 -29.80 27.83 25.20
N PHE A 81 -30.20 26.83 24.40
CA PHE A 81 -30.85 27.06 23.10
C PHE A 81 -31.69 25.84 22.65
N GLU A 82 -32.84 26.15 22.04
CA GLU A 82 -33.89 25.25 21.53
C GLU A 82 -33.60 24.87 20.05
N GLU A 83 -33.83 23.64 19.57
CA GLU A 83 -35.09 22.93 19.21
C GLU A 83 -35.48 23.11 17.71
N TYR A 84 -36.61 22.51 17.26
CA TYR A 84 -37.01 22.17 15.87
C TYR A 84 -36.37 20.89 15.27
N VAL A 85 -37.07 20.02 14.52
CA VAL A 85 -38.47 20.00 14.02
C VAL A 85 -39.16 18.66 14.38
N ASN A 86 -40.49 18.65 14.50
CA ASN A 86 -41.31 17.45 14.71
C ASN A 86 -42.28 17.22 13.53
N GLN A 87 -42.56 15.97 13.15
CA GLN A 87 -43.70 15.62 12.27
C GLN A 87 -44.14 14.15 12.44
N ASP A 88 -45.44 13.93 12.67
CA ASP A 88 -46.02 12.62 13.00
C ASP A 88 -46.48 11.79 11.79
N VAL A 89 -46.36 10.45 11.89
CA VAL A 89 -47.16 9.46 11.15
C VAL A 89 -47.51 8.31 12.10
N SER A 90 -48.75 7.80 12.02
CA SER A 90 -49.31 6.83 12.99
C SER A 90 -49.47 5.40 12.46
N VAL A 91 -49.00 4.44 13.28
CA VAL A 91 -49.61 3.14 13.64
C VAL A 91 -50.52 2.41 12.63
N ASP A 92 -50.15 1.17 12.27
CA ASP A 92 -51.05 -0.01 12.36
C ASP A 92 -50.25 -1.35 12.32
N GLU A 93 -50.95 -2.49 12.44
CA GLU A 93 -50.44 -3.78 12.95
C GLU A 93 -49.78 -4.78 11.94
N PHE A 94 -49.18 -5.84 12.49
CA PHE A 94 -48.67 -7.11 11.89
C PHE A 94 -47.39 -7.07 11.02
N GLY A 95 -46.31 -7.70 11.52
CA GLY A 95 -45.09 -8.02 10.75
C GLY A 95 -43.99 -8.73 11.54
N SER A 96 -43.55 -9.89 11.05
CA SER A 96 -42.57 -10.86 11.60
C SER A 96 -41.13 -10.37 11.96
N ILE A 97 -40.59 -10.92 13.06
CA ILE A 97 -39.23 -11.54 13.29
C ILE A 97 -38.03 -11.04 12.46
N TYR A 98 -36.89 -10.70 13.11
CA TYR A 98 -35.49 -11.01 12.69
C TYR A 98 -34.44 -10.77 13.82
N ASN A 99 -33.15 -11.06 13.53
CA ASN A 99 -31.94 -10.96 14.40
C ASN A 99 -31.46 -9.49 14.63
N GLU A 100 -30.32 -9.11 15.25
CA GLU A 100 -28.90 -9.57 15.11
C GLU A 100 -28.03 -9.37 16.37
N THR A 101 -27.06 -10.29 16.59
CA THR A 101 -25.99 -10.39 17.62
C THR A 101 -24.92 -9.24 17.52
N VAL A 102 -23.99 -8.88 18.45
CA VAL A 102 -23.34 -9.50 19.65
C VAL A 102 -23.17 -8.45 20.83
N PRO A 103 -21.95 -8.13 21.37
CA PRO A 103 -21.34 -8.44 22.71
C PRO A 103 -21.70 -7.45 23.89
N ASP A 104 -21.07 -7.32 25.09
CA ASP A 104 -19.69 -7.57 25.61
C ASP A 104 -19.59 -7.62 27.19
N GLU A 105 -18.57 -8.31 27.76
CA GLU A 105 -18.63 -9.17 28.98
C GLU A 105 -18.31 -8.55 30.38
N LYS A 106 -19.30 -8.42 31.32
CA LYS A 106 -19.10 -8.15 32.79
C LYS A 106 -20.21 -8.58 33.79
N ALA A 107 -20.00 -9.74 34.44
CA ALA A 107 -20.41 -10.09 35.83
C ALA A 107 -21.93 -10.20 36.17
N PRO A 108 -22.35 -11.06 37.13
CA PRO A 108 -23.76 -11.41 37.36
C PRO A 108 -24.63 -10.18 37.68
N SER A 109 -25.51 -9.86 36.74
CA SER A 109 -26.34 -8.66 36.74
C SER A 109 -27.82 -9.04 36.75
N TYR A 110 -28.52 -8.73 37.85
CA TYR A 110 -29.94 -9.01 37.99
C TYR A 110 -30.80 -7.86 37.43
N PHE A 111 -31.75 -8.18 36.55
CA PHE A 111 -32.63 -7.22 35.88
C PHE A 111 -34.07 -7.33 36.42
N PHE A 112 -34.56 -6.27 37.08
CA PHE A 112 -35.88 -6.25 37.72
C PHE A 112 -36.87 -5.39 36.94
N ASP A 113 -38.01 -5.98 36.53
CA ASP A 113 -39.14 -5.26 35.94
C ASP A 113 -40.04 -4.68 37.04
N PHE A 114 -39.85 -3.39 37.32
CA PHE A 114 -40.59 -2.66 38.35
C PHE A 114 -42.08 -2.45 38.05
N THR A 115 -42.61 -2.92 36.91
CA THR A 115 -44.06 -2.93 36.64
C THR A 115 -44.82 -4.04 37.37
N LYS A 116 -44.13 -5.01 37.99
CA LYS A 116 -44.71 -6.13 38.75
C LYS A 116 -44.32 -6.06 40.24
N GLU A 117 -44.89 -5.06 40.92
CA GLU A 117 -44.44 -4.57 42.23
C GLU A 117 -44.32 -5.65 43.33
N GLU A 118 -45.17 -6.68 43.33
CA GLU A 118 -45.21 -7.71 44.38
C GLU A 118 -43.97 -8.64 44.35
N CYS A 119 -43.59 -9.16 43.17
CA CYS A 119 -42.46 -10.09 43.04
C CYS A 119 -41.11 -9.44 43.42
N THR A 120 -40.96 -8.14 43.18
CA THR A 120 -39.76 -7.39 43.58
C THR A 120 -39.64 -7.20 45.10
N LYS A 121 -40.76 -7.15 45.85
CA LYS A 121 -40.71 -6.93 47.31
C LYS A 121 -40.24 -8.15 48.09
N GLU A 122 -40.68 -9.35 47.72
CA GLU A 122 -40.20 -10.57 48.39
C GLU A 122 -38.70 -10.76 48.16
N PHE A 123 -38.21 -10.58 46.92
CA PHE A 123 -36.80 -10.73 46.60
C PHE A 123 -35.90 -9.78 47.41
N PHE A 124 -36.17 -8.47 47.40
CA PHE A 124 -35.30 -7.52 48.11
C PHE A 124 -35.38 -7.63 49.64
N ASN A 125 -36.52 -8.05 50.20
CA ASN A 125 -36.63 -8.33 51.63
C ASN A 125 -35.76 -9.52 52.08
N VAL A 126 -35.60 -10.56 51.25
CA VAL A 126 -34.72 -11.72 51.55
C VAL A 126 -33.25 -11.30 51.70
N TYR A 127 -32.83 -10.23 51.02
CA TYR A 127 -31.48 -9.66 51.10
C TYR A 127 -31.38 -8.41 51.99
N GLY A 128 -32.41 -8.10 52.78
CA GLY A 128 -32.38 -6.98 53.73
C GLY A 128 -32.40 -5.58 53.09
N ILE A 129 -32.97 -5.42 51.90
CA ILE A 129 -33.00 -4.14 51.16
C ILE A 129 -34.43 -3.61 51.06
N GLU A 130 -34.68 -2.43 51.62
CA GLU A 130 -35.88 -1.63 51.35
C GLU A 130 -35.72 -0.84 50.04
N TYR A 131 -36.82 -0.66 49.29
CA TYR A 131 -36.85 0.28 48.17
C TYR A 131 -38.15 1.11 48.13
N SER A 132 -38.08 2.30 47.53
CA SER A 132 -39.21 3.22 47.42
C SER A 132 -39.17 4.02 46.12
N PHE A 133 -40.30 4.09 45.41
CA PHE A 133 -40.47 4.98 44.27
C PHE A 133 -40.59 6.44 44.74
N GLN A 134 -39.84 7.32 44.09
CA GLN A 134 -39.97 8.76 44.22
C GLN A 134 -40.80 9.30 43.03
N LYS A 135 -41.26 10.55 43.11
CA LYS A 135 -41.76 11.24 41.91
C LYS A 135 -40.64 11.35 40.87
N GLU A 136 -41.03 11.50 39.61
CA GLU A 136 -40.13 11.59 38.44
C GLU A 136 -39.39 10.28 38.09
N GLY A 137 -39.82 9.13 38.64
CA GLY A 137 -39.40 7.80 38.15
C GLY A 137 -38.11 7.24 38.76
N TYR A 138 -37.57 7.90 39.79
CA TYR A 138 -36.40 7.42 40.53
C TYR A 138 -36.78 6.40 41.61
N VAL A 139 -36.00 5.32 41.74
CA VAL A 139 -36.11 4.35 42.85
C VAL A 139 -35.00 4.60 43.86
N ARG A 140 -35.34 4.78 45.13
CA ARG A 140 -34.39 4.88 46.24
C ARG A 140 -34.33 3.56 46.99
N PHE A 141 -33.16 2.94 47.00
CA PHE A 141 -32.84 1.74 47.77
C PHE A 141 -32.18 2.10 49.11
N LYS A 142 -32.31 1.23 50.12
CA LYS A 142 -31.77 1.40 51.47
C LYS A 142 -31.52 0.02 52.10
N SER A 143 -30.30 -0.24 52.57
CA SER A 143 -30.02 -1.42 53.39
C SER A 143 -30.69 -1.29 54.77
N LEU A 144 -31.29 -2.37 55.26
CA LEU A 144 -31.91 -2.42 56.59
C LEU A 144 -30.87 -2.66 57.68
N ASP A 145 -29.94 -3.59 57.44
CA ASP A 145 -28.74 -3.81 58.22
C ASP A 145 -27.50 -3.33 57.44
N ASN A 146 -26.52 -2.73 58.12
CA ASN A 146 -25.34 -2.15 57.49
C ASN A 146 -24.29 -3.22 57.14
N ASP A 147 -24.56 -4.04 56.12
CA ASP A 147 -23.59 -4.99 55.56
C ASP A 147 -22.47 -4.24 54.80
N PRO A 148 -21.19 -4.33 55.21
CA PRO A 148 -20.08 -3.67 54.52
C PRO A 148 -19.72 -4.28 53.15
N HIS A 149 -20.31 -5.42 52.77
CA HIS A 149 -20.07 -6.09 51.49
C HIS A 149 -21.03 -5.64 50.36
N LEU A 150 -22.11 -4.92 50.68
CA LEU A 150 -23.08 -4.42 49.71
C LEU A 150 -22.72 -3.02 49.20
N SER A 151 -22.62 -2.83 47.88
CA SER A 151 -22.37 -1.52 47.26
C SER A 151 -23.43 -1.19 46.21
N ILE A 152 -24.16 -0.09 46.43
CA ILE A 152 -25.18 0.41 45.50
C ILE A 152 -24.64 1.67 44.81
N ARG A 153 -24.55 1.65 43.47
CA ARG A 153 -24.14 2.80 42.66
C ARG A 153 -25.18 3.11 41.59
N THR A 154 -25.63 4.36 41.53
CA THR A 154 -26.48 4.87 40.45
C THR A 154 -25.62 5.43 39.31
N PRO A 155 -25.88 5.06 38.04
CA PRO A 155 -25.20 5.68 36.88
C PRO A 155 -25.54 7.16 36.73
N LYS A 156 -24.63 7.96 36.13
CA LYS A 156 -24.98 9.28 35.59
C LYS A 156 -25.80 9.10 34.31
N LEU A 157 -26.83 9.93 34.13
CA LEU A 157 -27.82 9.80 33.07
C LEU A 157 -27.32 10.30 31.70
N PHE A 158 -27.66 9.56 30.65
CA PHE A 158 -27.98 10.12 29.33
C PHE A 158 -29.19 9.35 28.73
N SER A 159 -30.11 10.08 28.09
CA SER A 159 -31.41 9.62 27.55
C SER A 159 -32.52 9.27 28.58
N LYS A 160 -33.79 9.34 28.13
CA LYS A 160 -35.02 9.37 28.97
C LYS A 160 -35.76 8.01 29.09
N SER A 161 -35.05 6.88 29.14
CA SER A 161 -35.69 5.55 29.04
C SER A 161 -35.08 4.49 29.98
N MET A 162 -35.17 4.69 31.30
CA MET A 162 -34.87 3.62 32.26
C MET A 162 -35.89 2.47 32.17
N ARG A 163 -35.39 1.23 32.26
CA ARG A 163 -36.20 0.04 32.60
C ARG A 163 -35.60 -0.84 33.71
N TYR A 164 -34.31 -0.70 34.05
CA TYR A 164 -33.59 -1.60 34.97
C TYR A 164 -32.54 -0.86 35.82
N VAL A 165 -32.10 -1.51 36.92
CA VAL A 165 -31.03 -1.06 37.82
C VAL A 165 -30.11 -2.25 38.15
N ARG A 166 -28.79 -2.06 38.11
CA ARG A 166 -27.76 -3.08 38.42
C ARG A 166 -27.36 -3.02 39.89
N ILE A 167 -27.23 -4.18 40.53
CA ILE A 167 -26.70 -4.36 41.90
C ILE A 167 -25.71 -5.53 41.85
N GLU A 168 -24.57 -5.41 42.55
CA GLU A 168 -23.49 -6.38 42.53
C GLU A 168 -23.19 -6.94 43.93
N TYR A 169 -22.77 -8.20 44.00
CA TYR A 169 -22.25 -8.85 45.21
C TYR A 169 -20.88 -9.46 44.88
N ARG A 170 -19.93 -9.45 45.84
CA ARG A 170 -18.55 -9.90 45.62
C ARG A 170 -18.19 -11.07 46.52
N ALA A 171 -17.79 -12.17 45.90
CA ALA A 171 -17.08 -13.27 46.53
C ALA A 171 -15.77 -13.48 45.77
N SER A 172 -14.64 -13.45 46.48
CA SER A 172 -13.27 -13.61 45.94
C SER A 172 -12.83 -12.54 44.93
N GLN A 173 -11.56 -12.63 44.52
CA GLN A 173 -10.99 -11.92 43.38
C GLN A 173 -10.71 -12.92 42.25
N ASP A 174 -10.63 -12.40 41.03
CA ASP A 174 -10.23 -13.04 39.77
C ASP A 174 -11.29 -13.88 39.01
N MET A 175 -11.31 -13.64 37.69
CA MET A 175 -12.23 -14.14 36.64
C MET A 175 -13.70 -13.69 36.65
N TYR A 176 -14.30 -13.71 35.45
CA TYR A 176 -15.68 -13.34 35.10
C TYR A 176 -16.05 -13.98 33.75
N ALA A 177 -17.35 -14.02 33.40
CA ALA A 177 -17.89 -14.51 32.13
C ALA A 177 -19.25 -13.84 31.84
N GLU A 178 -19.73 -13.86 30.59
CA GLU A 178 -21.05 -13.37 30.17
C GLU A 178 -21.76 -14.28 29.14
N LEU A 179 -23.02 -13.97 28.88
CA LEU A 179 -23.89 -14.59 27.89
C LEU A 179 -24.66 -13.48 27.15
N VAL A 180 -24.47 -13.36 25.83
CA VAL A 180 -25.23 -12.43 24.98
C VAL A 180 -26.09 -13.21 23.99
N VAL A 181 -27.38 -12.91 23.97
CA VAL A 181 -28.40 -13.62 23.16
C VAL A 181 -29.02 -12.64 22.17
N ASN A 182 -29.18 -13.07 20.91
CA ASN A 182 -30.02 -12.37 19.94
C ASN A 182 -30.90 -13.35 19.14
N ARG A 183 -31.82 -12.80 18.32
CA ARG A 183 -33.20 -13.30 18.27
C ARG A 183 -33.70 -13.98 16.98
N SER A 184 -32.85 -14.42 16.05
CA SER A 184 -33.34 -15.37 15.01
C SER A 184 -32.43 -16.51 14.53
N ASP A 185 -31.14 -16.59 14.87
CA ASP A 185 -30.24 -17.62 14.30
C ASP A 185 -29.51 -18.48 15.35
N GLY A 186 -30.27 -19.38 15.98
CA GLY A 186 -29.75 -20.49 16.77
C GLY A 186 -29.32 -20.15 18.22
N ILE A 187 -28.94 -21.21 18.94
CA ILE A 187 -28.27 -21.12 20.25
C ILE A 187 -26.88 -21.70 20.07
N TRP A 188 -25.86 -20.96 20.48
CA TRP A 188 -24.46 -21.38 20.45
C TRP A 188 -23.88 -21.32 21.86
N MET A 189 -23.14 -22.36 22.26
CA MET A 189 -22.32 -22.37 23.47
C MET A 189 -20.85 -22.43 23.07
N GLY A 190 -20.04 -21.53 23.62
CA GLY A 190 -18.59 -21.56 23.50
C GLY A 190 -17.96 -21.76 24.88
N LEU A 191 -17.22 -22.86 25.04
CA LEU A 191 -16.12 -22.94 26.01
C LEU A 191 -14.82 -22.74 25.24
N HIS A 192 -13.80 -22.12 25.85
CA HIS A 192 -12.52 -21.88 25.20
C HIS A 192 -11.68 -23.17 25.12
N GLY A 193 -12.05 -24.05 24.19
CA GLY A 193 -11.37 -25.29 23.81
C GLY A 193 -11.96 -25.81 22.50
N SER A 194 -11.13 -26.29 21.58
CA SER A 194 -11.52 -26.54 20.19
C SER A 194 -12.52 -27.70 20.00
N VAL A 195 -13.79 -27.38 19.72
CA VAL A 195 -14.83 -28.36 19.33
C VAL A 195 -15.57 -27.88 18.08
N ARG A 196 -15.98 -28.81 17.20
CA ARG A 196 -16.71 -28.52 15.95
C ARG A 196 -18.21 -28.28 16.20
N PRO A 197 -18.93 -27.54 15.34
CA PRO A 197 -20.38 -27.34 15.46
C PRO A 197 -21.21 -28.63 15.47
N PHE A 198 -22.24 -28.67 16.30
CA PHE A 198 -23.35 -29.61 16.21
C PHE A 198 -24.62 -28.90 15.72
N GLU A 199 -25.33 -29.46 14.75
CA GLU A 199 -26.61 -28.94 14.26
C GLU A 199 -27.78 -29.64 14.98
N PHE A 200 -28.45 -28.95 15.90
CA PHE A 200 -29.70 -29.44 16.49
C PHE A 200 -30.89 -29.17 15.58
N LYS A 201 -31.46 -30.22 14.99
CA LYS A 201 -32.71 -30.10 14.23
C LYS A 201 -33.88 -29.82 15.17
N LYS A 202 -34.53 -28.67 14.95
CA LYS A 202 -35.68 -28.18 15.69
C LYS A 202 -36.76 -29.26 15.82
N GLN A 203 -37.04 -29.69 17.05
CA GLN A 203 -38.28 -30.35 17.42
C GLN A 203 -39.04 -29.40 18.35
N GLU A 204 -40.34 -29.24 18.12
CA GLU A 204 -41.17 -28.29 18.85
C GLU A 204 -41.79 -28.98 20.07
N ASP A 205 -41.15 -28.82 21.24
CA ASP A 205 -41.78 -28.61 22.55
C ASP A 205 -40.69 -28.36 23.61
N PHE A 206 -40.97 -27.52 24.62
CA PHE A 206 -39.93 -26.98 25.51
C PHE A 206 -39.56 -27.90 26.67
N GLY A 207 -38.26 -28.13 26.84
CA GLY A 207 -37.63 -28.60 28.07
C GLY A 207 -36.16 -28.17 28.08
N PHE A 208 -35.66 -27.69 29.21
CA PHE A 208 -34.25 -27.29 29.37
C PHE A 208 -33.52 -28.30 30.25
N ILE A 209 -32.34 -28.73 29.82
CA ILE A 209 -31.38 -29.44 30.67
C ILE A 209 -30.33 -28.41 31.10
N ILE A 210 -30.13 -28.28 32.42
CA ILE A 210 -29.07 -27.45 32.98
C ILE A 210 -27.95 -28.39 33.42
N VAL A 211 -26.74 -28.12 32.93
CA VAL A 211 -25.50 -28.80 33.33
C VAL A 211 -24.58 -27.74 33.90
N ASP A 212 -24.46 -27.69 35.22
CA ASP A 212 -23.47 -26.87 35.90
C ASP A 212 -22.15 -27.66 35.99
N ALA A 213 -21.03 -27.00 35.69
CA ALA A 213 -19.69 -27.59 35.71
C ALA A 213 -18.69 -26.63 36.38
N ASP A 214 -18.30 -26.94 37.61
CA ASP A 214 -17.37 -26.13 38.40
C ASP A 214 -15.90 -26.50 38.09
N VAL A 215 -15.16 -25.58 37.43
CA VAL A 215 -13.71 -25.71 37.25
C VAL A 215 -13.01 -25.20 38.52
N LEU A 216 -12.73 -26.12 39.44
CA LEU A 216 -12.29 -25.79 40.82
C LEU A 216 -10.78 -25.66 41.02
N CYS A 217 -9.95 -26.03 40.03
CA CYS A 217 -8.53 -25.65 39.97
C CYS A 217 -8.03 -25.65 38.51
N ALA A 218 -6.82 -25.15 38.27
CA ALA A 218 -6.22 -25.06 36.94
C ALA A 218 -5.93 -26.44 36.29
N ASP A 219 -5.99 -27.51 37.07
CA ASP A 219 -5.47 -28.84 36.69
C ASP A 219 -6.58 -29.90 36.55
N LYS A 220 -7.84 -29.62 36.95
CA LYS A 220 -8.95 -30.60 36.93
C LYS A 220 -10.32 -29.98 36.65
N VAL A 221 -11.11 -30.67 35.83
CA VAL A 221 -12.54 -30.42 35.62
C VAL A 221 -13.34 -31.54 36.29
N TYR A 222 -14.32 -31.18 37.13
CA TYR A 222 -15.27 -32.11 37.73
C TYR A 222 -16.71 -31.75 37.31
N PHE A 223 -17.50 -32.76 36.95
CA PHE A 223 -18.94 -32.59 36.72
C PHE A 223 -19.70 -32.93 38.00
N THR A 224 -20.38 -31.95 38.61
CA THR A 224 -20.81 -32.02 40.01
C THR A 224 -22.32 -32.11 40.23
N GLU A 225 -23.19 -31.61 39.33
CA GLU A 225 -24.64 -31.80 39.45
C GLU A 225 -25.36 -31.88 38.09
N PHE A 226 -26.08 -32.98 37.83
CA PHE A 226 -27.09 -33.03 36.76
C PHE A 226 -28.46 -32.69 37.36
N ARG A 227 -29.08 -31.59 36.89
CA ARG A 227 -30.46 -31.24 37.28
C ARG A 227 -31.45 -31.46 36.16
N ILE A 228 -32.33 -32.43 36.36
CA ILE A 228 -33.57 -32.60 35.62
C ILE A 228 -34.69 -32.05 36.52
N ASP A 229 -35.27 -30.91 36.17
CA ASP A 229 -36.47 -30.38 36.83
C ASP A 229 -37.72 -30.82 36.04
N PRO A 230 -38.55 -31.76 36.55
CA PRO A 230 -39.58 -32.43 35.77
C PRO A 230 -40.88 -31.61 35.62
N MET A 231 -40.77 -30.35 35.18
CA MET A 231 -41.94 -29.60 34.72
C MET A 231 -42.42 -30.09 33.33
N ALA A 232 -43.30 -31.10 33.39
CA ALA A 232 -44.32 -31.43 32.38
C ALA A 232 -43.96 -32.33 31.18
N MET A 233 -43.07 -33.34 31.31
CA MET A 233 -43.02 -34.49 30.39
C MET A 233 -42.96 -35.85 31.12
N PRO A 234 -44.07 -36.62 31.21
CA PRO A 234 -44.12 -37.88 31.97
C PRO A 234 -43.60 -39.13 31.23
N ASP A 235 -43.29 -39.02 29.93
CA ASP A 235 -42.86 -40.13 29.06
C ASP A 235 -41.54 -39.84 28.31
N LEU A 236 -40.75 -38.85 28.77
CA LEU A 236 -39.44 -38.56 28.21
C LEU A 236 -38.47 -39.72 28.50
N THR A 237 -38.01 -40.40 27.45
CA THR A 237 -36.93 -41.39 27.51
C THR A 237 -35.66 -40.74 26.95
N ILE A 238 -34.62 -40.60 27.76
CA ILE A 238 -33.38 -39.91 27.37
C ILE A 238 -32.36 -40.94 26.87
N ASP A 239 -32.18 -40.99 25.55
CA ASP A 239 -31.20 -41.84 24.88
C ASP A 239 -29.83 -41.13 24.89
N ILE A 240 -29.00 -41.37 25.92
CA ILE A 240 -27.68 -40.75 26.06
C ILE A 240 -26.70 -41.41 25.07
N LYS A 241 -26.61 -40.87 23.85
CA LYS A 241 -25.60 -41.29 22.87
C LYS A 241 -24.24 -40.68 23.19
N TYR A 242 -23.37 -41.51 23.76
CA TYR A 242 -21.95 -41.21 23.97
C TYR A 242 -21.24 -40.95 22.64
N ILE A 243 -20.67 -39.75 22.47
CA ILE A 243 -19.82 -39.35 21.34
C ILE A 243 -18.76 -38.40 21.94
N ALA A 244 -17.44 -38.60 21.81
CA ALA A 244 -16.69 -39.57 21.02
C ALA A 244 -15.63 -40.32 21.88
N GLY A 245 -15.03 -41.38 21.33
CA GLY A 245 -13.81 -41.96 21.91
C GLY A 245 -13.48 -43.41 21.52
N PHE A 246 -14.48 -44.29 21.38
CA PHE A 246 -14.24 -45.75 21.28
C PHE A 246 -15.10 -46.46 20.21
N ASP A 247 -14.45 -47.34 19.43
CA ASP A 247 -15.09 -48.29 18.52
C ASP A 247 -15.58 -49.54 19.27
N THR A 248 -16.62 -49.44 20.10
CA THR A 248 -17.50 -50.57 20.48
C THR A 248 -18.77 -50.07 21.18
N LEU A 249 -19.85 -50.88 21.18
CA LEU A 249 -21.22 -50.41 21.49
C LEU A 249 -21.89 -51.20 22.63
N GLU A 250 -21.14 -51.84 23.53
CA GLU A 250 -21.69 -52.84 24.45
C GLU A 250 -22.09 -52.32 25.85
N ASP A 251 -21.55 -51.19 26.33
CA ASP A 251 -21.79 -50.67 27.71
C ASP A 251 -22.84 -49.53 27.82
N ALA A 252 -23.73 -49.40 26.84
CA ALA A 252 -24.82 -48.40 26.86
C ALA A 252 -25.94 -48.79 27.84
N GLN A 253 -25.82 -48.39 29.12
CA GLN A 253 -26.88 -48.60 30.12
C GLN A 253 -28.08 -47.66 29.88
N SER A 254 -29.21 -48.24 29.44
CA SER A 254 -30.49 -47.53 29.30
C SER A 254 -31.10 -47.17 30.66
N PHE A 255 -31.39 -45.90 30.90
CA PHE A 255 -31.92 -45.42 32.19
C PHE A 255 -33.44 -45.19 32.14
N ASP A 256 -34.21 -45.86 33.01
CA ASP A 256 -35.66 -45.63 33.15
C ASP A 256 -35.96 -44.56 34.22
N ALA A 257 -36.31 -43.37 33.76
CA ALA A 257 -36.60 -42.22 34.62
C ALA A 257 -37.85 -42.40 35.52
N LYS A 258 -38.72 -43.39 35.27
CA LYS A 258 -40.04 -43.48 35.93
C LYS A 258 -40.01 -43.81 37.42
N ASN A 259 -38.86 -44.20 37.98
CA ASN A 259 -38.72 -44.58 39.38
C ASN A 259 -38.16 -43.48 40.32
N PHE A 260 -37.56 -42.41 39.80
CA PHE A 260 -36.93 -41.37 40.63
C PHE A 260 -37.85 -40.15 40.85
N LYS A 261 -38.44 -40.04 42.03
CA LYS A 261 -39.20 -38.85 42.48
C LYS A 261 -38.47 -38.09 43.58
N GLY A 262 -37.64 -37.14 43.19
CA GLY A 262 -37.15 -36.08 44.08
C GLY A 262 -35.93 -36.42 44.94
N GLU A 263 -35.13 -37.43 44.58
CA GLU A 263 -33.81 -37.64 45.19
C GLU A 263 -32.70 -37.08 44.30
N ARG A 264 -31.70 -36.42 44.92
CA ARG A 264 -30.46 -36.02 44.24
C ARG A 264 -29.62 -37.26 43.97
N VAL A 265 -29.26 -37.49 42.70
CA VAL A 265 -28.37 -38.58 42.29
C VAL A 265 -27.02 -37.99 41.86
N ASN A 266 -26.06 -37.97 42.79
CA ASN A 266 -24.70 -37.52 42.51
C ASN A 266 -23.94 -38.61 41.74
N TYR A 267 -23.85 -38.50 40.42
CA TYR A 267 -22.88 -39.26 39.63
C TYR A 267 -21.54 -38.53 39.62
N ALA A 268 -20.65 -38.92 40.53
CA ALA A 268 -19.22 -38.67 40.35
C ALA A 268 -18.74 -39.55 39.19
N VAL A 269 -18.57 -38.96 38.01
CA VAL A 269 -17.82 -39.59 36.93
C VAL A 269 -16.36 -39.23 37.16
N ASP A 270 -15.59 -40.15 37.74
CA ASP A 270 -14.13 -40.06 37.82
C ASP A 270 -13.51 -40.25 36.42
N ALA A 271 -13.73 -39.26 35.56
CA ALA A 271 -12.97 -39.07 34.34
C ALA A 271 -11.64 -38.39 34.73
N GLU A 272 -10.58 -39.17 34.85
CA GLU A 272 -9.23 -38.64 35.09
C GLU A 272 -8.69 -37.93 33.83
N TRP A 273 -9.18 -36.71 33.57
CA TRP A 273 -8.58 -35.74 32.63
C TRP A 273 -7.18 -35.25 33.08
N ASP A 274 -6.71 -35.72 34.23
CA ASP A 274 -5.46 -35.34 34.91
C ASP A 274 -4.34 -36.34 34.63
N THR A 275 -4.06 -36.55 33.35
CA THR A 275 -2.74 -37.02 32.91
C THR A 275 -2.06 -35.86 32.19
N PRO A 276 -0.82 -35.48 32.58
CA PRO A 276 -0.05 -34.48 31.83
C PRO A 276 0.06 -34.86 30.35
N GLU A 277 0.11 -36.16 30.07
CA GLU A 277 0.10 -36.79 28.75
C GLU A 277 -1.09 -36.33 27.87
N TYR A 278 -2.30 -36.15 28.43
CA TYR A 278 -3.45 -35.64 27.67
C TYR A 278 -3.32 -34.13 27.35
N VAL A 279 -2.85 -33.32 28.30
CA VAL A 279 -2.63 -31.89 28.07
C VAL A 279 -1.49 -31.67 27.06
N GLU A 280 -0.42 -32.45 27.17
CA GLU A 280 0.67 -32.48 26.18
C GLU A 280 0.18 -32.91 24.80
N GLN A 281 -0.70 -33.90 24.70
CA GLN A 281 -1.30 -34.30 23.42
C GLN A 281 -2.17 -33.18 22.80
N VAL A 282 -3.07 -32.56 23.59
CA VAL A 282 -3.94 -31.47 23.08
C VAL A 282 -3.13 -30.25 22.63
N VAL A 283 -2.06 -29.91 23.35
CA VAL A 283 -1.12 -28.85 22.93
C VAL A 283 -0.36 -29.27 21.67
N SER A 284 0.09 -30.53 21.57
CA SER A 284 0.77 -31.06 20.39
C SER A 284 -0.13 -31.05 19.15
N ASP A 285 -1.41 -31.42 19.28
CA ASP A 285 -2.40 -31.41 18.19
C ASP A 285 -2.70 -29.97 17.72
N LEU A 286 -2.74 -29.01 18.66
CA LEU A 286 -2.94 -27.59 18.37
C LEU A 286 -1.70 -26.93 17.71
N ASP A 287 -0.50 -27.30 18.16
CA ASP A 287 0.79 -26.84 17.65
C ASP A 287 1.11 -27.43 16.27
N ASN A 288 0.68 -28.67 15.98
CA ASN A 288 0.91 -29.36 14.69
C ASN A 288 -0.30 -29.34 13.74
N PHE A 289 -1.25 -28.42 13.96
CA PHE A 289 -2.44 -28.29 13.13
C PHE A 289 -2.09 -27.94 11.67
N GLU A 290 -2.34 -28.86 10.72
CA GLU A 290 -1.96 -28.71 9.30
C GLU A 290 -2.60 -27.52 8.56
N GLY A 291 -3.62 -26.89 9.14
CA GLY A 291 -4.38 -25.81 8.52
C GLY A 291 -5.35 -26.28 7.45
N THR A 292 -5.91 -25.31 6.74
CA THR A 292 -6.85 -25.48 5.63
C THR A 292 -6.44 -24.69 4.40
N LEU A 293 -5.40 -23.85 4.50
CA LEU A 293 -4.76 -23.18 3.36
C LEU A 293 -4.38 -24.18 2.27
N ASP A 294 -4.87 -23.94 1.06
CA ASP A 294 -4.70 -24.76 -0.13
C ASP A 294 -4.41 -23.88 -1.36
N PHE A 295 -3.54 -24.39 -2.25
CA PHE A 295 -3.13 -23.74 -3.49
C PHE A 295 -3.45 -24.68 -4.65
N LYS A 296 -4.40 -24.29 -5.50
CA LYS A 296 -4.87 -25.11 -6.60
C LYS A 296 -4.68 -24.41 -7.94
N GLU A 297 -3.76 -24.94 -8.74
CA GLU A 297 -3.59 -24.53 -10.13
C GLU A 297 -4.83 -24.85 -10.98
N ASN A 298 -5.21 -23.90 -11.85
CA ASN A 298 -6.32 -24.00 -12.78
C ASN A 298 -5.83 -24.17 -14.22
N LYS A 299 -6.72 -24.65 -15.11
CA LYS A 299 -6.39 -24.98 -16.50
C LYS A 299 -6.05 -23.79 -17.40
N ASP A 300 -6.22 -22.58 -16.89
CA ASP A 300 -5.94 -21.29 -17.53
C ASP A 300 -4.59 -20.68 -17.10
N GLY A 301 -3.85 -21.35 -16.21
CA GLY A 301 -2.59 -20.83 -15.65
C GLY A 301 -2.78 -19.88 -14.47
N THR A 302 -3.98 -19.80 -13.88
CA THR A 302 -4.21 -19.12 -12.59
C THR A 302 -4.07 -20.09 -11.42
N VAL A 303 -3.87 -19.57 -10.20
CA VAL A 303 -3.98 -20.33 -8.95
C VAL A 303 -5.18 -19.84 -8.16
N THR A 304 -6.07 -20.76 -7.78
CA THR A 304 -7.06 -20.52 -6.72
C THR A 304 -6.42 -20.83 -5.37
N ILE A 305 -6.31 -19.80 -4.54
CA ILE A 305 -5.90 -19.91 -3.13
C ILE A 305 -7.17 -20.00 -2.28
N SER A 306 -7.17 -20.83 -1.24
CA SER A 306 -8.33 -20.94 -0.35
C SER A 306 -7.98 -21.41 1.05
N TYR A 307 -8.72 -20.96 2.06
CA TYR A 307 -8.57 -21.31 3.48
C TYR A 307 -9.90 -21.12 4.22
N VAL A 308 -9.99 -21.60 5.46
CA VAL A 308 -11.15 -21.40 6.34
C VAL A 308 -10.86 -20.30 7.34
N LYS A 309 -11.73 -19.28 7.41
CA LYS A 309 -11.67 -18.18 8.37
C LYS A 309 -13.01 -18.09 9.09
N ASN A 310 -13.00 -18.14 10.42
CA ASN A 310 -14.20 -18.16 11.27
C ASN A 310 -15.24 -19.25 10.89
N GLY A 311 -14.78 -20.37 10.31
CA GLY A 311 -15.65 -21.46 9.81
C GLY A 311 -16.13 -21.30 8.36
N GLU A 312 -15.98 -20.12 7.75
CA GLU A 312 -16.32 -19.87 6.35
C GLU A 312 -15.13 -20.15 5.42
N LYS A 313 -15.38 -20.73 4.24
CA LYS A 313 -14.33 -20.91 3.23
C LYS A 313 -14.12 -19.60 2.45
N VAL A 314 -12.97 -18.95 2.68
CA VAL A 314 -12.47 -17.85 1.86
C VAL A 314 -11.71 -18.42 0.67
N SER A 315 -11.86 -17.82 -0.51
CA SER A 315 -11.08 -18.18 -1.69
C SER A 315 -11.03 -17.04 -2.70
N TYR A 316 -9.92 -16.97 -3.43
CA TYR A 316 -9.68 -16.03 -4.52
C TYR A 316 -8.77 -16.67 -5.57
N THR A 317 -8.84 -16.17 -6.81
CA THR A 317 -8.01 -16.64 -7.92
C THR A 317 -7.05 -15.53 -8.36
N VAL A 318 -5.79 -15.88 -8.53
CA VAL A 318 -4.68 -14.95 -8.85
C VAL A 318 -3.82 -15.52 -10.00
N PRO A 319 -3.03 -14.68 -10.70
CA PRO A 319 -1.97 -15.15 -11.59
C PRO A 319 -1.02 -16.14 -10.90
N ASN A 320 -0.53 -17.15 -11.63
CA ASN A 320 0.45 -18.12 -11.11
C ASN A 320 1.88 -17.59 -11.27
N ASN A 321 2.24 -16.55 -10.51
CA ASN A 321 3.59 -15.97 -10.49
C ASN A 321 3.98 -15.53 -9.07
N ALA A 322 5.29 -15.34 -8.86
CA ALA A 322 5.92 -14.95 -7.59
C ALA A 322 5.18 -13.80 -6.88
N ASN A 323 4.93 -12.71 -7.63
CA ASN A 323 4.33 -11.46 -7.17
C ASN A 323 2.97 -11.68 -6.49
N TYR A 324 2.21 -12.72 -6.85
CA TYR A 324 0.91 -13.05 -6.28
C TYR A 324 0.92 -14.24 -5.29
N ILE A 325 1.75 -15.27 -5.52
CA ILE A 325 1.76 -16.48 -4.67
C ILE A 325 2.51 -16.29 -3.34
N SER A 326 3.38 -15.29 -3.24
CA SER A 326 3.99 -14.85 -1.97
C SER A 326 3.08 -13.94 -1.14
N GLY A 327 1.96 -13.48 -1.69
CA GLY A 327 0.99 -12.61 -1.02
C GLY A 327 1.36 -11.12 -0.99
N GLY A 328 0.43 -10.30 -0.48
CA GLY A 328 0.51 -8.84 -0.52
C GLY A 328 1.60 -8.22 0.35
N TYR A 329 2.16 -7.10 -0.14
CA TYR A 329 3.16 -6.30 0.57
C TYR A 329 2.55 -5.25 1.52
N ALA A 330 3.22 -5.01 2.65
CA ALA A 330 3.01 -3.84 3.49
C ALA A 330 4.09 -2.77 3.26
N ALA A 331 3.71 -1.49 3.20
CA ALA A 331 4.64 -0.36 3.25
C ALA A 331 3.93 0.93 3.71
N THR A 332 4.67 1.83 4.36
CA THR A 332 4.23 3.18 4.73
C THR A 332 5.30 4.20 4.38
N ASP A 333 4.96 5.17 3.53
CA ASP A 333 5.91 6.20 3.07
C ASP A 333 6.20 7.28 4.12
N ASP A 334 7.11 8.20 3.80
CA ASP A 334 7.54 9.24 4.75
C ASP A 334 6.45 10.30 5.00
N LEU A 335 5.50 10.43 4.07
CA LEU A 335 4.26 11.20 4.21
C LEU A 335 3.16 10.43 4.97
N LYS A 336 3.47 9.24 5.50
CA LYS A 336 2.60 8.39 6.30
C LYS A 336 1.40 7.83 5.53
N ARG A 337 1.51 7.75 4.20
CA ARG A 337 0.56 7.04 3.33
C ARG A 337 0.95 5.55 3.32
N THR A 338 0.05 4.70 3.80
CA THR A 338 0.21 3.24 3.77
C THR A 338 -0.35 2.66 2.46
N LEU A 339 0.23 1.57 1.97
CA LEU A 339 -0.34 0.80 0.86
C LEU A 339 -1.73 0.22 1.24
N PRO A 340 -2.62 -0.01 0.27
CA PRO A 340 -3.96 -0.54 0.53
C PRO A 340 -3.91 -2.04 0.88
N ASN A 341 -3.78 -2.38 2.17
CA ASN A 341 -3.86 -3.77 2.65
C ASN A 341 -5.31 -4.27 2.62
N SER A 342 -5.68 -5.25 1.78
CA SER A 342 -6.99 -5.92 1.89
C SER A 342 -7.06 -7.29 1.18
N ASN A 343 -8.15 -8.02 1.41
CA ASN A 343 -8.49 -9.28 0.72
C ASN A 343 -9.13 -9.05 -0.67
N LYS A 344 -9.37 -7.79 -1.05
CA LYS A 344 -9.88 -7.33 -2.36
C LYS A 344 -9.28 -5.96 -2.66
N VAL A 345 -8.01 -5.96 -3.01
CA VAL A 345 -7.36 -4.83 -3.66
C VAL A 345 -7.67 -4.97 -5.14
N GLY A 346 -8.10 -3.89 -5.80
CA GLY A 346 -8.80 -3.93 -7.09
C GLY A 346 -10.22 -3.43 -6.91
N ILE A 347 -10.36 -2.10 -6.83
CA ILE A 347 -11.65 -1.42 -6.56
C ILE A 347 -12.43 -1.24 -7.87
N TYR A 348 -11.72 -1.22 -9.00
CA TYR A 348 -12.24 -0.76 -10.28
C TYR A 348 -12.28 -1.82 -11.39
N GLY A 349 -11.62 -2.96 -11.18
CA GLY A 349 -11.70 -4.13 -12.05
C GLY A 349 -10.90 -5.33 -11.51
N GLU A 350 -10.95 -6.42 -12.25
CA GLU A 350 -10.22 -7.66 -12.00
C GLU A 350 -8.92 -7.74 -12.83
N ASN A 351 -8.04 -8.71 -12.50
CA ASN A 351 -6.74 -8.87 -13.16
C ASN A 351 -6.91 -9.05 -14.69
N GLY A 352 -6.24 -8.23 -15.49
CA GLY A 352 -6.29 -8.27 -16.96
C GLY A 352 -7.35 -7.38 -17.62
N GLU A 353 -8.24 -6.73 -16.85
CA GLU A 353 -9.17 -5.73 -17.43
C GLU A 353 -8.45 -4.42 -17.80
N TYR A 354 -7.48 -3.99 -16.97
CA TYR A 354 -6.68 -2.78 -17.18
C TYR A 354 -5.19 -3.07 -17.23
N TYR A 355 -4.49 -2.29 -18.03
CA TYR A 355 -3.05 -2.33 -18.24
C TYR A 355 -2.44 -0.96 -17.90
N VAL A 356 -1.31 -0.97 -17.21
CA VAL A 356 -0.54 0.22 -16.85
C VAL A 356 0.78 0.18 -17.60
N GLY A 357 0.94 1.11 -18.55
CA GLY A 357 2.21 1.36 -19.23
C GLY A 357 3.02 2.40 -18.45
N MET A 358 4.35 2.26 -18.43
CA MET A 358 5.28 3.28 -17.90
C MET A 358 6.18 3.83 -19.01
N PHE A 359 6.26 5.16 -19.16
CA PHE A 359 7.18 5.79 -20.10
C PHE A 359 8.61 5.71 -19.54
N TYR A 360 9.51 5.11 -20.31
CA TYR A 360 10.87 4.80 -19.85
C TYR A 360 11.90 5.30 -20.86
N PHE A 361 12.88 6.06 -20.37
CA PHE A 361 13.85 6.78 -21.18
C PHE A 361 15.14 5.98 -21.33
N LEU A 362 15.74 6.02 -22.53
CA LEU A 362 16.91 5.21 -22.90
C LEU A 362 18.15 6.05 -23.30
N LEU A 363 18.06 7.39 -23.22
CA LEU A 363 18.99 8.30 -23.89
C LEU A 363 20.26 8.68 -23.11
N CYS A 364 20.26 8.62 -21.77
CA CYS A 364 21.35 9.19 -20.98
C CYS A 364 22.63 8.34 -21.08
N GLY A 365 23.71 8.98 -21.55
CA GLY A 365 25.00 8.33 -21.84
C GLY A 365 25.17 7.81 -23.27
N GLU A 366 24.13 7.90 -24.11
CA GLU A 366 24.17 7.42 -25.50
C GLU A 366 24.50 8.55 -26.52
N HIS A 367 24.28 9.82 -26.15
CA HIS A 367 24.65 11.00 -26.96
C HIS A 367 26.05 11.57 -26.65
N GLY A 368 26.84 10.86 -25.86
CA GLY A 368 28.13 11.30 -25.35
C GLY A 368 28.14 11.53 -23.84
N ASP A 369 29.18 12.20 -23.37
CA ASP A 369 29.48 12.41 -21.95
C ASP A 369 29.76 13.90 -21.68
N PHE A 370 29.33 14.36 -20.52
CA PHE A 370 29.32 15.75 -20.06
C PHE A 370 29.64 15.78 -18.56
N ASP A 371 30.08 16.92 -18.02
CA ASP A 371 30.18 17.06 -16.56
C ASP A 371 28.79 16.97 -15.91
N VAL A 372 28.72 16.58 -14.63
CA VAL A 372 27.46 16.55 -13.88
C VAL A 372 27.00 17.97 -13.56
N TYR A 373 25.95 18.43 -14.25
CA TYR A 373 25.22 19.66 -13.92
C TYR A 373 23.88 19.30 -13.28
N ASP A 374 23.69 19.60 -11.99
CA ASP A 374 22.45 19.36 -11.24
C ASP A 374 21.74 20.70 -10.99
N ILE A 375 20.51 20.83 -11.51
CA ILE A 375 19.79 22.11 -11.52
C ILE A 375 19.35 22.53 -10.11
N ASN A 376 18.91 21.60 -9.26
CA ASN A 376 18.58 21.91 -7.87
C ASN A 376 19.83 22.39 -7.11
N LYS A 377 20.99 21.74 -7.30
CA LYS A 377 22.26 22.15 -6.69
C LYS A 377 22.77 23.50 -7.24
N ILE A 378 22.57 23.78 -8.53
CA ILE A 378 22.87 25.09 -9.15
C ILE A 378 21.98 26.19 -8.54
N ILE A 379 20.66 25.98 -8.47
CA ILE A 379 19.72 26.96 -7.89
C ILE A 379 20.05 27.21 -6.42
N ALA A 380 20.30 26.16 -5.62
CA ALA A 380 20.65 26.28 -4.21
C ALA A 380 21.97 27.03 -4.00
N LYS A 381 22.99 26.83 -4.86
CA LYS A 381 24.29 27.49 -4.76
C LYS A 381 24.29 28.96 -5.20
N TYR A 382 23.55 29.30 -6.26
CA TYR A 382 23.62 30.63 -6.90
C TYR A 382 22.38 31.52 -6.65
N GLY A 383 21.28 30.96 -6.16
CA GLY A 383 20.06 31.69 -5.80
C GLY A 383 19.56 32.59 -6.95
N PRO A 384 19.28 33.89 -6.70
CA PRO A 384 18.84 34.82 -7.74
C PRO A 384 19.80 34.94 -8.94
N ALA A 385 21.10 34.69 -8.77
CA ALA A 385 22.07 34.75 -9.86
C ALA A 385 21.88 33.62 -10.89
N ALA A 386 21.25 32.50 -10.52
CA ALA A 386 20.92 31.40 -11.44
C ALA A 386 19.98 31.84 -12.58
N LYS A 387 19.25 32.97 -12.45
CA LYS A 387 18.41 33.53 -13.53
C LYS A 387 19.22 34.13 -14.70
N ASN A 388 20.53 34.33 -14.52
CA ASN A 388 21.43 34.94 -15.50
C ASN A 388 22.06 33.87 -16.42
N LEU A 389 22.02 34.11 -17.74
CA LEU A 389 22.64 33.27 -18.78
C LEU A 389 24.13 32.96 -18.49
N ASN A 390 24.84 33.92 -17.90
CA ASN A 390 26.28 33.86 -17.65
C ASN A 390 26.62 33.38 -16.22
N CYS A 391 25.65 32.80 -15.48
CA CYS A 391 25.94 32.15 -14.22
C CYS A 391 26.82 30.89 -14.46
N GLU A 392 27.96 30.82 -13.78
CA GLU A 392 28.99 29.79 -13.95
C GLU A 392 28.52 28.35 -13.70
N GLY A 393 27.39 28.15 -13.01
CA GLY A 393 26.84 26.81 -12.73
C GLY A 393 26.26 26.08 -13.95
N TRP A 394 25.77 26.79 -14.96
CA TRP A 394 24.96 26.23 -16.07
C TRP A 394 25.76 25.54 -17.20
N GLY A 395 27.05 25.28 -17.02
CA GLY A 395 27.90 24.67 -18.05
C GLY A 395 27.86 25.39 -19.41
N PRO A 396 28.11 24.67 -20.52
CA PRO A 396 27.94 25.18 -21.88
C PRO A 396 26.51 25.00 -22.42
N GLU A 397 26.16 25.75 -23.47
CA GLU A 397 24.96 25.50 -24.27
C GLU A 397 25.00 24.08 -24.88
N GLY A 398 23.86 23.38 -24.84
CA GLY A 398 23.71 22.01 -25.32
C GLY A 398 24.15 20.92 -24.33
N ALA A 399 24.69 21.27 -23.15
CA ALA A 399 24.95 20.28 -22.11
C ALA A 399 23.65 19.78 -21.47
N TRP A 400 23.61 18.47 -21.21
CA TRP A 400 22.54 17.82 -20.46
C TRP A 400 22.69 18.11 -18.97
N HIS A 401 21.59 18.51 -18.33
CA HIS A 401 21.53 18.81 -16.90
C HIS A 401 20.52 17.88 -16.24
N PHE A 402 20.88 17.33 -15.09
CA PHE A 402 19.98 16.59 -14.21
C PHE A 402 19.08 17.56 -13.45
N TRP A 403 17.77 17.31 -13.40
CA TRP A 403 16.88 18.15 -12.60
C TRP A 403 17.11 17.97 -11.09
N GLY A 404 17.65 16.82 -10.66
CA GLY A 404 18.09 16.52 -9.29
C GLY A 404 18.95 15.25 -9.25
N GLU A 405 19.37 14.83 -8.06
CA GLU A 405 20.19 13.63 -7.87
C GLU A 405 19.33 12.35 -7.80
N PRO A 406 19.50 11.39 -8.73
CA PRO A 406 18.88 10.06 -8.59
C PRO A 406 19.45 9.35 -7.36
N LEU A 407 18.64 8.50 -6.73
CA LEU A 407 19.08 7.67 -5.62
C LEU A 407 20.36 6.91 -6.01
N TYR A 408 20.34 6.22 -7.15
CA TYR A 408 21.46 5.44 -7.66
C TYR A 408 22.62 6.26 -8.28
N GLY A 409 22.64 7.58 -8.04
CA GLY A 409 23.64 8.52 -8.55
C GLY A 409 23.38 8.94 -10.00
N TYR A 410 24.31 9.69 -10.60
CA TYR A 410 24.19 10.21 -11.97
C TYR A 410 24.52 9.14 -13.02
N TYR A 411 23.79 8.03 -13.00
CA TYR A 411 24.06 6.83 -13.80
C TYR A 411 23.79 7.04 -15.31
N TYR A 412 24.48 6.28 -16.17
CA TYR A 412 24.08 6.15 -17.58
C TYR A 412 22.98 5.08 -17.70
N TYR A 413 21.97 5.27 -18.55
CA TYR A 413 20.80 4.37 -18.57
C TYR A 413 21.08 2.93 -19.03
N ARG A 414 22.32 2.62 -19.45
CA ARG A 414 22.82 1.26 -19.74
C ARG A 414 23.38 0.50 -18.53
N ASP A 415 23.43 1.14 -17.35
CA ASP A 415 23.89 0.53 -16.10
C ASP A 415 22.97 -0.65 -15.72
N GLU A 416 23.46 -1.87 -15.91
CA GLU A 416 22.65 -3.09 -15.76
C GLU A 416 22.23 -3.32 -14.29
N TRP A 417 23.00 -2.81 -13.32
CA TRP A 417 22.66 -2.88 -11.89
C TRP A 417 21.45 -2.00 -11.57
N VAL A 418 21.42 -0.78 -12.10
CA VAL A 418 20.25 0.12 -11.96
C VAL A 418 19.03 -0.44 -12.71
N ILE A 419 19.23 -1.02 -13.90
CA ILE A 419 18.15 -1.67 -14.65
C ILE A 419 17.52 -2.82 -13.85
N ARG A 420 18.30 -3.67 -13.17
CA ARG A 420 17.76 -4.75 -12.30
C ARG A 420 16.81 -4.20 -11.26
N LYS A 421 17.26 -3.22 -10.47
CA LYS A 421 16.45 -2.59 -9.44
C LYS A 421 15.20 -1.93 -10.03
N HIS A 422 15.27 -1.30 -11.20
CA HIS A 422 14.08 -0.78 -11.87
C HIS A 422 13.07 -1.86 -12.28
N MET A 423 13.51 -2.97 -12.91
CA MET A 423 12.58 -4.01 -13.35
C MET A 423 11.94 -4.76 -12.18
N GLU A 424 12.68 -4.96 -11.10
CA GLU A 424 12.14 -5.47 -9.84
C GLU A 424 11.08 -4.52 -9.26
N LEU A 425 11.38 -3.23 -9.13
CA LEU A 425 10.44 -2.22 -8.63
C LEU A 425 9.16 -2.17 -9.47
N PHE A 426 9.25 -2.34 -10.79
CA PHE A 426 8.10 -2.41 -11.70
C PHE A 426 7.29 -3.70 -11.56
N SER A 427 7.95 -4.84 -11.37
CA SER A 427 7.30 -6.14 -11.10
C SER A 427 6.48 -6.05 -9.82
N ASN A 428 7.09 -5.53 -8.74
CA ASN A 428 6.46 -5.29 -7.45
C ASN A 428 5.35 -4.21 -7.49
N ALA A 429 5.38 -3.33 -8.49
CA ALA A 429 4.35 -2.31 -8.73
C ALA A 429 3.26 -2.73 -9.74
N ASN A 430 3.28 -3.96 -10.25
CA ASN A 430 2.29 -4.51 -11.19
C ASN A 430 2.17 -3.69 -12.50
N ILE A 431 3.31 -3.25 -13.05
CA ILE A 431 3.40 -2.52 -14.33
C ILE A 431 3.43 -3.52 -15.49
N ASP A 432 2.47 -3.45 -16.41
CA ASP A 432 2.32 -4.41 -17.51
C ASP A 432 3.36 -4.23 -18.61
N PHE A 433 3.72 -2.98 -18.92
CA PHE A 433 4.73 -2.71 -19.95
C PHE A 433 5.47 -1.39 -19.77
N LEU A 434 6.71 -1.35 -20.25
CA LEU A 434 7.45 -0.14 -20.53
C LEU A 434 7.17 0.27 -21.97
N TYR A 435 6.82 1.53 -22.21
CA TYR A 435 6.85 2.10 -23.55
C TYR A 435 8.08 3.00 -23.68
N PHE A 436 9.07 2.53 -24.45
CA PHE A 436 10.38 3.16 -24.55
C PHE A 436 10.32 4.44 -25.39
N ASP A 437 10.91 5.52 -24.86
CA ASP A 437 11.10 6.74 -25.63
C ASP A 437 12.16 6.55 -26.73
N VAL A 438 11.67 6.52 -27.97
CA VAL A 438 12.45 6.63 -29.20
C VAL A 438 11.83 7.71 -30.11
N THR A 439 11.15 8.71 -29.52
CA THR A 439 10.34 9.71 -30.23
C THR A 439 11.14 10.63 -31.14
N ASN A 440 12.44 10.83 -30.86
CA ASN A 440 13.33 11.63 -31.71
C ASN A 440 13.99 10.85 -32.86
N GLY A 441 13.65 9.56 -33.05
CA GLY A 441 14.16 8.72 -34.14
C GLY A 441 15.49 8.01 -33.86
N TRP A 442 16.07 8.20 -32.67
CA TRP A 442 17.15 7.37 -32.14
C TRP A 442 16.53 6.21 -31.37
N THR A 443 17.01 4.99 -31.62
CA THR A 443 16.36 3.74 -31.18
C THR A 443 16.91 3.15 -29.88
N TYR A 444 18.10 3.59 -29.46
CA TYR A 444 18.79 3.17 -28.23
C TYR A 444 18.80 1.64 -28.00
N THR A 445 18.87 0.85 -29.08
CA THR A 445 18.66 -0.62 -29.03
C THR A 445 19.58 -1.34 -28.06
N ARG A 446 20.80 -0.83 -27.82
CA ARG A 446 21.71 -1.31 -26.78
C ARG A 446 21.06 -1.32 -25.40
N VAL A 447 20.47 -0.19 -24.99
CA VAL A 447 19.85 -0.04 -23.67
C VAL A 447 18.57 -0.87 -23.59
N ALA A 448 17.72 -0.80 -24.62
CA ALA A 448 16.51 -1.61 -24.69
C ALA A 448 16.80 -3.11 -24.58
N LYS A 449 17.87 -3.61 -25.20
CA LYS A 449 18.30 -5.02 -25.11
C LYS A 449 18.77 -5.41 -23.71
N THR A 450 19.42 -4.52 -22.97
CA THR A 450 19.77 -4.76 -21.55
C THR A 450 18.51 -4.81 -20.69
N VAL A 451 17.54 -3.91 -20.90
CA VAL A 451 16.25 -3.93 -20.18
C VAL A 451 15.48 -5.23 -20.48
N MET A 452 15.33 -5.60 -21.76
CA MET A 452 14.66 -6.84 -22.16
C MET A 452 15.36 -8.09 -21.62
N LYS A 453 16.70 -8.12 -21.59
CA LYS A 453 17.47 -9.19 -20.94
C LYS A 453 17.10 -9.33 -19.46
N VAL A 454 17.02 -8.22 -18.72
CA VAL A 454 16.68 -8.24 -17.29
C VAL A 454 15.23 -8.66 -17.06
N CYS A 455 14.27 -8.20 -17.87
CA CYS A 455 12.89 -8.70 -17.81
C CYS A 455 12.82 -10.21 -18.08
N HIS A 456 13.58 -10.70 -19.06
CA HIS A 456 13.66 -12.14 -19.35
C HIS A 456 14.27 -12.94 -18.19
N GLU A 457 15.36 -12.45 -17.59
CA GLU A 457 15.99 -13.06 -16.40
C GLU A 457 15.07 -13.09 -15.17
N LEU A 458 14.09 -12.18 -15.08
CA LEU A 458 13.02 -12.21 -14.05
C LEU A 458 11.88 -13.17 -14.41
N ASN A 459 11.46 -13.20 -15.69
CA ASN A 459 10.45 -14.14 -16.19
C ASN A 459 10.90 -15.60 -16.05
N GLU A 460 12.16 -15.92 -16.32
CA GLU A 460 12.74 -17.26 -16.11
C GLU A 460 12.73 -17.70 -14.63
N GLN A 461 12.64 -16.74 -13.70
CA GLN A 461 12.52 -16.98 -12.26
C GLN A 461 11.06 -17.04 -11.76
N GLY A 462 10.08 -16.81 -12.64
CA GLY A 462 8.65 -16.86 -12.30
C GLY A 462 8.06 -15.55 -11.76
N PHE A 463 8.75 -14.42 -11.93
CA PHE A 463 8.20 -13.08 -11.69
C PHE A 463 7.42 -12.58 -12.91
N ASP A 464 6.51 -11.63 -12.67
CA ASP A 464 5.76 -10.93 -13.72
C ASP A 464 6.49 -9.61 -14.07
N ALA A 465 7.48 -9.68 -14.96
CA ALA A 465 8.30 -8.53 -15.32
C ALA A 465 7.66 -7.71 -16.47
N PRO A 466 7.80 -6.37 -16.48
CA PRO A 466 7.11 -5.54 -17.46
C PRO A 466 7.56 -5.87 -18.89
N GLN A 467 6.57 -6.07 -19.77
CA GLN A 467 6.81 -6.25 -21.20
C GLN A 467 7.22 -4.92 -21.86
N ILE A 468 7.49 -4.92 -23.16
CA ILE A 468 8.02 -3.73 -23.87
C ILE A 468 7.21 -3.35 -25.11
N VAL A 469 7.12 -2.04 -25.32
CA VAL A 469 6.59 -1.34 -26.50
C VAL A 469 7.62 -0.28 -26.91
N PHE A 470 7.78 0.00 -28.20
CA PHE A 470 8.55 1.16 -28.67
C PHE A 470 7.64 2.32 -29.08
N TYR A 471 7.95 3.55 -28.64
CA TYR A 471 7.20 4.75 -28.99
C TYR A 471 8.00 5.68 -29.90
N THR A 472 7.69 5.64 -31.20
CA THR A 472 8.35 6.46 -32.24
C THR A 472 7.48 7.64 -32.67
N ASN A 473 8.12 8.71 -33.17
CA ASN A 473 7.41 9.84 -33.78
C ASN A 473 8.22 10.44 -34.94
N SER A 474 9.33 11.11 -34.61
CA SER A 474 10.27 11.67 -35.60
C SER A 474 11.05 10.55 -36.29
N LEU A 475 11.24 10.66 -37.61
CA LEU A 475 11.96 9.66 -38.44
C LEU A 475 11.44 8.21 -38.24
N SER A 476 10.17 8.06 -37.87
CA SER A 476 9.57 6.81 -37.38
C SER A 476 9.90 5.59 -38.25
N GLU A 477 9.78 5.66 -39.58
CA GLU A 477 10.07 4.52 -40.47
C GLU A 477 11.49 3.95 -40.27
N ASN A 478 12.51 4.80 -40.14
CA ASN A 478 13.89 4.34 -39.95
C ASN A 478 14.09 3.70 -38.57
N ALA A 479 13.49 4.31 -37.54
CA ALA A 479 13.53 3.77 -36.18
C ALA A 479 12.82 2.41 -36.10
N VAL A 480 11.61 2.31 -36.63
CA VAL A 480 10.79 1.09 -36.67
C VAL A 480 11.46 -0.02 -37.48
N ARG A 481 12.05 0.29 -38.64
CA ARG A 481 12.85 -0.67 -39.43
C ARG A 481 14.05 -1.20 -38.64
N GLN A 482 14.83 -0.32 -37.99
CA GLN A 482 15.98 -0.74 -37.21
C GLN A 482 15.56 -1.60 -36.00
N ILE A 483 14.56 -1.16 -35.23
CA ILE A 483 14.00 -1.90 -34.09
C ILE A 483 13.55 -3.30 -34.52
N TYR A 484 12.87 -3.41 -35.67
CA TYR A 484 12.46 -4.70 -36.22
C TYR A 484 13.67 -5.58 -36.60
N ASP A 485 14.61 -5.06 -37.39
CA ASP A 485 15.81 -5.81 -37.81
C ASP A 485 16.73 -6.22 -36.65
N GLU A 486 16.74 -5.46 -35.54
CA GLU A 486 17.64 -5.68 -34.41
C GLU A 486 17.07 -6.48 -33.23
N ILE A 487 15.76 -6.58 -33.08
CA ILE A 487 15.09 -7.18 -31.89
C ILE A 487 14.04 -8.20 -32.30
N TYR A 488 13.03 -7.78 -33.06
CA TYR A 488 11.87 -8.61 -33.38
C TYR A 488 12.18 -9.70 -34.41
N LYS A 489 12.88 -9.36 -35.50
CA LYS A 489 13.28 -10.30 -36.56
C LYS A 489 14.33 -11.33 -36.11
N PRO A 490 15.28 -11.03 -35.21
CA PRO A 490 16.09 -12.03 -34.51
C PRO A 490 15.32 -12.88 -33.48
N ASN A 491 14.05 -12.55 -33.18
CA ASN A 491 13.24 -13.17 -32.12
C ASN A 491 13.92 -13.11 -30.73
N LEU A 492 14.38 -11.91 -30.36
CA LEU A 492 15.09 -11.65 -29.11
C LEU A 492 14.11 -11.35 -27.96
N TYR A 493 14.13 -12.18 -26.91
CA TYR A 493 13.28 -12.09 -25.71
C TYR A 493 11.77 -11.92 -26.01
N PRO A 494 11.13 -12.86 -26.74
CA PRO A 494 9.76 -12.72 -27.24
C PRO A 494 8.68 -12.72 -26.15
N ASP A 495 9.02 -13.25 -24.97
CA ASP A 495 8.24 -13.21 -23.73
C ASP A 495 8.11 -11.79 -23.16
N THR A 496 9.09 -10.92 -23.40
CA THR A 496 9.08 -9.53 -22.93
C THR A 496 8.43 -8.57 -23.93
N TRP A 497 7.78 -9.04 -25.01
CA TRP A 497 7.10 -8.17 -25.97
C TRP A 497 5.63 -7.98 -25.56
N PHE A 498 5.12 -6.74 -25.52
CA PHE A 498 3.72 -6.52 -25.17
C PHE A 498 2.78 -6.82 -26.35
N TYR A 499 1.81 -7.72 -26.18
CA TYR A 499 0.90 -8.17 -27.25
C TYR A 499 -0.51 -7.57 -27.15
N VAL A 500 -1.05 -7.12 -28.28
CA VAL A 500 -2.48 -6.78 -28.46
C VAL A 500 -2.97 -7.37 -29.78
N ASP A 501 -4.18 -7.93 -29.79
CA ASP A 501 -4.81 -8.57 -30.95
C ASP A 501 -3.95 -9.68 -31.61
N GLY A 502 -3.11 -10.35 -30.81
CA GLY A 502 -2.23 -11.45 -31.26
C GLY A 502 -0.91 -11.02 -31.92
N LYS A 503 -0.57 -9.73 -31.88
CA LYS A 503 0.71 -9.20 -32.40
C LYS A 503 1.42 -8.31 -31.36
N PRO A 504 2.76 -8.17 -31.39
CA PRO A 504 3.46 -7.19 -30.57
C PRO A 504 3.01 -5.76 -30.91
N VAL A 505 2.97 -4.87 -29.92
CA VAL A 505 2.55 -3.48 -30.09
C VAL A 505 3.74 -2.58 -30.44
N ILE A 506 3.50 -1.62 -31.33
CA ILE A 506 4.41 -0.49 -31.56
C ILE A 506 3.61 0.80 -31.74
N VAL A 507 4.11 1.91 -31.18
CA VAL A 507 3.53 3.24 -31.39
C VAL A 507 4.31 3.95 -32.49
N THR A 508 3.63 4.25 -33.59
CA THR A 508 4.24 4.63 -34.87
C THR A 508 3.27 5.45 -35.72
N GLN A 509 3.81 6.34 -36.55
CA GLN A 509 3.01 6.91 -37.65
C GLN A 509 2.59 5.78 -38.62
N GLU A 510 1.48 5.98 -39.33
CA GLU A 510 1.06 5.09 -40.44
C GLU A 510 2.03 5.23 -41.64
N GLU A 511 1.96 4.29 -42.59
CA GLU A 511 2.87 4.12 -43.76
C GLU A 511 4.22 3.38 -43.51
N ASN A 512 4.40 2.71 -42.37
CA ASN A 512 5.62 1.94 -42.12
C ASN A 512 5.58 0.53 -42.75
N ASN A 513 6.62 0.18 -43.52
CA ASN A 513 6.66 -1.00 -44.40
C ASN A 513 6.70 -2.41 -43.70
N ILE A 514 6.21 -2.53 -42.46
CA ILE A 514 6.12 -3.77 -41.67
C ILE A 514 4.80 -3.92 -40.88
N ASP A 515 3.74 -3.20 -41.28
CA ASP A 515 2.40 -3.20 -40.64
C ASP A 515 1.82 -4.60 -40.36
N ASP A 516 2.13 -5.60 -41.19
CA ASP A 516 1.64 -6.98 -41.00
C ASP A 516 2.20 -7.67 -39.74
N PHE A 517 3.34 -7.24 -39.20
CA PHE A 517 3.94 -7.86 -38.02
C PHE A 517 3.41 -7.29 -36.68
N PHE A 518 3.04 -6.01 -36.65
CA PHE A 518 2.68 -5.32 -35.40
C PHE A 518 1.18 -5.04 -35.26
N THR A 519 0.73 -4.84 -34.02
CA THR A 519 -0.48 -4.08 -33.72
C THR A 519 -0.10 -2.62 -33.52
N ILE A 520 -0.48 -1.78 -34.48
CA ILE A 520 -0.09 -0.37 -34.50
C ILE A 520 -1.06 0.49 -33.68
N ARG A 521 -0.48 1.40 -32.91
CA ARG A 521 -1.12 2.59 -32.35
C ARG A 521 -0.40 3.84 -32.88
N LEU A 522 -1.14 4.92 -33.11
CA LEU A 522 -0.57 6.20 -33.56
C LEU A 522 0.06 6.95 -32.37
N PRO A 523 1.20 7.64 -32.53
CA PRO A 523 1.70 8.55 -31.50
C PRO A 523 0.76 9.75 -31.42
N GLN A 524 0.27 10.05 -30.22
CA GLN A 524 -0.44 11.29 -29.96
C GLN A 524 0.51 12.31 -29.30
N TRP A 525 0.76 13.40 -30.02
CA TRP A 525 1.42 14.57 -29.48
C TRP A 525 0.39 15.46 -28.74
N PRO A 526 0.77 16.14 -27.64
CA PRO A 526 -0.16 16.94 -26.83
C PRO A 526 -0.55 18.29 -27.45
N THR A 527 0.03 18.67 -28.60
CA THR A 527 -0.24 19.95 -29.30
C THR A 527 -0.89 19.79 -30.69
N GLU A 528 -1.19 18.56 -31.11
CA GLU A 528 -1.94 18.30 -32.36
C GLU A 528 -3.42 17.99 -32.05
N ALA A 529 -4.23 17.75 -33.09
CA ALA A 529 -5.61 17.31 -32.91
C ALA A 529 -5.70 15.87 -32.37
N ASP A 530 -6.79 15.54 -31.68
CA ASP A 530 -7.00 14.21 -31.10
C ASP A 530 -7.25 13.16 -32.19
N LYS A 531 -6.31 12.23 -32.36
CA LYS A 531 -6.39 11.15 -33.34
C LYS A 531 -7.19 9.96 -32.78
N LYS A 532 -7.67 9.12 -33.69
CA LYS A 532 -8.18 7.78 -33.35
C LYS A 532 -7.02 6.79 -33.34
N ASN A 533 -7.18 5.66 -32.64
CA ASN A 533 -6.18 4.61 -32.51
C ASN A 533 -4.83 5.11 -31.96
N SER A 534 -4.82 6.21 -31.21
CA SER A 534 -3.61 6.87 -30.75
C SER A 534 -3.38 6.73 -29.25
N TRP A 535 -2.11 6.64 -28.85
CA TRP A 535 -1.68 6.56 -27.46
C TRP A 535 -0.90 7.85 -27.10
N PRO A 536 -1.34 8.63 -26.09
CA PRO A 536 -0.58 9.77 -25.60
C PRO A 536 0.68 9.34 -24.87
N TRP A 537 1.78 10.06 -25.09
CA TRP A 537 2.87 10.07 -24.12
C TRP A 537 2.60 11.06 -22.98
N ILE A 538 1.71 12.06 -23.17
CA ILE A 538 1.19 12.98 -22.15
C ILE A 538 -0.06 13.71 -22.69
N ASP A 539 -0.80 14.42 -21.84
CA ASP A 539 -1.82 15.40 -22.23
C ASP A 539 -1.56 16.73 -21.50
N PHE A 540 -1.73 17.86 -22.19
CA PHE A 540 -1.59 19.20 -21.60
C PHE A 540 -2.95 19.78 -21.14
N LYS A 541 -4.08 19.15 -21.51
CA LYS A 541 -5.44 19.57 -21.13
C LYS A 541 -5.76 19.16 -19.69
N TRP A 542 -6.81 19.76 -19.12
CA TRP A 542 -7.39 19.32 -17.84
C TRP A 542 -8.91 19.59 -17.81
N PRO A 543 -9.78 18.60 -17.47
CA PRO A 543 -9.46 17.20 -17.24
C PRO A 543 -8.80 16.52 -18.45
N GLN A 544 -8.08 15.43 -18.20
CA GLN A 544 -7.34 14.71 -19.24
C GLN A 544 -8.28 14.03 -20.25
N THR A 545 -7.81 13.93 -21.48
CA THR A 545 -8.50 13.29 -22.61
C THR A 545 -8.47 11.77 -22.46
N VAL A 546 -9.63 11.13 -22.69
CA VAL A 546 -9.70 9.69 -22.95
C VAL A 546 -9.59 9.51 -24.47
N TYR A 547 -8.44 9.03 -24.91
CA TYR A 547 -8.14 8.76 -26.32
C TYR A 547 -8.83 7.49 -26.78
N LYS A 548 -9.17 7.44 -28.07
CA LYS A 548 -10.14 6.50 -28.63
C LYS A 548 -9.48 5.49 -29.55
N ASN A 549 -9.99 4.26 -29.56
CA ASN A 549 -9.61 3.24 -30.53
C ASN A 549 -10.13 3.55 -31.96
N LYS A 550 -9.94 2.63 -32.91
CA LYS A 550 -10.38 2.77 -34.32
C LYS A 550 -11.90 2.95 -34.41
N GLU A 551 -12.63 2.23 -33.57
CA GLU A 551 -14.08 2.20 -33.48
C GLU A 551 -14.62 3.55 -32.97
N GLY A 552 -13.88 4.22 -32.08
CA GLY A 552 -14.24 5.50 -31.47
C GLY A 552 -14.69 5.41 -30.01
N VAL A 553 -14.54 4.22 -29.41
CA VAL A 553 -14.70 3.95 -27.97
C VAL A 553 -13.45 4.43 -27.24
N GLY A 554 -13.58 4.86 -25.98
CA GLY A 554 -12.43 5.21 -25.15
C GLY A 554 -11.53 3.99 -24.89
N GLU A 555 -10.21 4.20 -24.92
CA GLU A 555 -9.21 3.15 -24.78
C GLU A 555 -8.05 3.55 -23.87
N ALA A 556 -7.49 4.75 -24.02
CA ALA A 556 -6.24 5.13 -23.37
C ALA A 556 -6.30 6.50 -22.68
N ILE A 557 -5.62 6.65 -21.54
CA ILE A 557 -5.47 7.90 -20.81
C ILE A 557 -4.05 7.99 -20.24
N SER A 558 -3.36 9.12 -20.44
CA SER A 558 -2.05 9.36 -19.82
C SER A 558 -2.20 9.89 -18.40
N VAL A 559 -1.27 9.59 -17.49
CA VAL A 559 -1.19 10.21 -16.15
C VAL A 559 0.25 10.66 -15.86
N SER A 560 0.43 11.81 -15.22
CA SER A 560 1.75 12.45 -15.07
C SER A 560 1.94 13.10 -13.71
N VAL A 561 3.16 13.16 -13.20
CA VAL A 561 3.47 13.92 -11.96
C VAL A 561 3.53 15.43 -12.19
N ALA A 562 4.01 15.88 -13.35
CA ALA A 562 3.98 17.27 -13.82
C ALA A 562 3.72 17.29 -15.33
N GLN A 563 3.18 18.39 -15.86
CA GLN A 563 2.76 18.49 -17.25
C GLN A 563 2.78 19.94 -17.76
N HIS A 564 3.14 20.13 -19.03
CA HIS A 564 3.03 21.41 -19.70
C HIS A 564 1.57 21.83 -19.87
N SER A 565 1.37 23.13 -19.99
CA SER A 565 0.04 23.76 -20.08
C SER A 565 0.27 25.22 -20.47
N GLY A 566 -0.05 25.61 -21.71
CA GLY A 566 0.19 26.98 -22.21
C GLY A 566 1.65 27.33 -22.53
N SER A 567 2.62 26.81 -21.77
CA SER A 567 4.06 26.86 -22.06
C SER A 567 4.62 25.46 -22.27
N ILE A 568 5.62 25.30 -23.15
CA ILE A 568 6.42 24.07 -23.32
C ILE A 568 7.76 24.13 -22.57
N CYS A 569 7.97 25.14 -21.72
CA CYS A 569 9.23 25.38 -21.06
C CYS A 569 9.04 25.31 -19.55
N PHE A 570 9.66 24.35 -18.88
CA PHE A 570 9.60 24.24 -17.41
C PHE A 570 10.50 25.25 -16.69
N SER A 571 11.59 25.72 -17.32
CA SER A 571 12.43 26.77 -16.71
C SER A 571 11.75 28.15 -16.69
N SER A 572 10.75 28.42 -17.54
CA SER A 572 9.92 29.64 -17.43
C SER A 572 9.20 29.68 -16.07
N SER A 573 8.66 28.54 -15.62
CA SER A 573 8.00 28.42 -14.32
C SER A 573 9.00 28.33 -13.17
N GLY A 574 10.08 27.56 -13.33
CA GLY A 574 11.08 27.34 -12.28
C GLY A 574 11.97 28.55 -11.94
N LEU A 575 12.29 29.41 -12.91
CA LEU A 575 13.13 30.61 -12.69
C LEU A 575 12.37 31.93 -12.84
N TYR A 576 11.47 32.03 -13.81
CA TYR A 576 10.91 33.32 -14.26
C TYR A 576 9.46 33.55 -13.80
N GLY A 577 8.88 32.59 -13.09
CA GLY A 577 7.61 32.75 -12.35
C GLY A 577 6.34 32.45 -13.16
N ASP A 578 6.46 31.95 -14.38
CA ASP A 578 5.35 31.52 -15.22
C ASP A 578 4.44 30.50 -14.49
N LYS A 579 3.13 30.73 -14.53
CA LYS A 579 2.10 29.91 -13.84
C LYS A 579 1.22 29.11 -14.80
N SER A 580 1.63 28.97 -16.06
CA SER A 580 0.90 28.22 -17.08
C SER A 580 1.06 26.70 -16.91
N ASN A 581 2.31 26.21 -16.75
CA ASN A 581 2.65 24.82 -16.48
C ASN A 581 2.02 24.28 -15.18
N ARG A 582 1.78 22.97 -15.11
CA ARG A 582 1.32 22.28 -13.89
C ARG A 582 2.46 21.44 -13.32
N GLY A 583 3.13 21.97 -12.29
CA GLY A 583 4.12 21.24 -11.51
C GLY A 583 3.49 20.24 -10.53
N ARG A 584 4.34 19.48 -9.84
CA ARG A 584 3.94 18.40 -8.90
C ARG A 584 2.95 18.83 -7.81
N SER A 585 3.07 20.07 -7.33
CA SER A 585 2.21 20.67 -6.31
C SER A 585 0.82 21.11 -6.82
N THR A 586 0.53 20.96 -8.12
CA THR A 586 -0.74 21.45 -8.70
C THR A 586 -1.93 20.62 -8.21
N VAL A 587 -2.71 21.18 -7.27
CA VAL A 587 -3.93 20.54 -6.77
C VAL A 587 -5.04 20.53 -7.84
N GLY A 588 -5.71 19.38 -7.96
CA GLY A 588 -6.82 19.14 -8.88
C GLY A 588 -8.16 19.73 -8.42
N LYS A 589 -9.25 18.99 -8.69
CA LYS A 589 -10.61 19.32 -8.22
C LYS A 589 -11.04 18.58 -6.94
N SER A 590 -10.31 17.55 -6.51
CA SER A 590 -10.56 16.85 -5.25
C SER A 590 -10.22 17.76 -4.07
N GLU A 591 -11.21 18.03 -3.21
CA GLU A 591 -11.20 19.15 -2.23
C GLU A 591 -10.34 18.90 -0.97
N ALA A 592 -9.48 17.88 -0.98
CA ALA A 592 -8.70 17.44 0.19
C ALA A 592 -7.60 18.43 0.64
N VAL A 593 -7.16 19.32 -0.25
CA VAL A 593 -6.19 20.38 0.03
C VAL A 593 -6.62 21.63 -0.74
N SER A 594 -6.70 22.79 -0.10
CA SER A 594 -7.00 24.04 -0.79
C SER A 594 -5.73 24.61 -1.45
N LYS A 595 -5.91 25.45 -2.49
CA LYS A 595 -4.80 26.17 -3.12
C LYS A 595 -4.08 27.17 -2.20
N LYS A 596 -4.55 27.36 -0.96
CA LYS A 596 -3.90 28.19 0.07
C LYS A 596 -2.93 27.41 0.96
N GLU A 597 -2.97 26.08 0.92
CA GLU A 597 -2.14 25.18 1.74
C GLU A 597 -0.93 24.62 0.98
N VAL A 598 -0.72 25.07 -0.27
CA VAL A 598 0.45 24.73 -1.08
C VAL A 598 1.67 25.52 -0.59
N THR A 599 2.72 24.78 -0.22
CA THR A 599 4.00 25.25 0.32
C THR A 599 5.16 24.91 -0.61
N GLU A 600 6.36 25.43 -0.35
CA GLU A 600 7.57 25.09 -1.11
C GLU A 600 7.94 23.59 -1.06
N ASP A 601 7.48 22.86 -0.04
CA ASP A 601 7.68 21.41 0.12
C ASP A 601 6.55 20.56 -0.52
N SER A 602 5.51 21.18 -1.09
CA SER A 602 4.34 20.46 -1.63
C SER A 602 4.67 19.54 -2.82
N TYR A 603 5.83 19.73 -3.47
CA TYR A 603 6.31 18.84 -4.53
C TYR A 603 6.54 17.40 -4.05
N LYS A 604 6.64 17.16 -2.74
CA LYS A 604 6.76 15.82 -2.14
C LYS A 604 5.45 15.02 -2.19
N TYR A 605 4.30 15.69 -2.21
CA TYR A 605 2.99 15.09 -1.91
C TYR A 605 2.25 14.49 -3.12
N GLY A 606 2.67 14.82 -4.34
CA GLY A 606 2.08 14.25 -5.56
C GLY A 606 0.64 14.65 -5.81
N TYR A 607 0.26 15.90 -5.50
CA TYR A 607 -1.10 16.41 -5.70
C TYR A 607 -1.53 16.38 -7.17
N ASN A 608 -0.67 16.80 -8.11
CA ASN A 608 -1.00 16.71 -9.54
C ASN A 608 -1.12 15.26 -9.99
N PHE A 609 -0.24 14.36 -9.51
CA PHE A 609 -0.31 12.93 -9.85
C PHE A 609 -1.61 12.29 -9.34
N GLN A 610 -2.01 12.58 -8.09
CA GLN A 610 -3.26 12.09 -7.55
C GLN A 610 -4.46 12.61 -8.33
N ALA A 611 -4.47 13.89 -8.72
CA ALA A 611 -5.54 14.44 -9.54
C ALA A 611 -5.69 13.72 -10.90
N GLN A 612 -4.58 13.30 -11.54
CA GLN A 612 -4.65 12.52 -12.78
C GLN A 612 -5.25 11.13 -12.52
N TRP A 613 -4.84 10.45 -11.44
CA TRP A 613 -5.40 9.14 -11.03
C TRP A 613 -6.87 9.22 -10.59
N ASP A 614 -7.28 10.27 -9.88
CA ASP A 614 -8.68 10.52 -9.52
C ASP A 614 -9.55 10.62 -10.78
N ARG A 615 -9.03 11.22 -11.86
CA ARG A 615 -9.69 11.30 -13.17
C ARG A 615 -9.78 9.95 -13.88
N VAL A 616 -8.78 9.07 -13.77
CA VAL A 616 -8.86 7.67 -14.24
C VAL A 616 -10.02 6.95 -13.54
N PHE A 617 -10.07 7.02 -12.21
CA PHE A 617 -11.11 6.38 -11.41
C PHE A 617 -12.52 6.95 -11.65
N GLU A 618 -12.64 8.25 -11.95
CA GLU A 618 -13.90 8.89 -12.37
C GLU A 618 -14.38 8.32 -13.71
N CYS A 619 -13.49 8.24 -14.71
CA CYS A 619 -13.83 7.72 -16.04
C CYS A 619 -14.30 6.26 -15.99
N ILE A 620 -13.62 5.41 -15.20
CA ILE A 620 -14.01 4.00 -15.04
C ILE A 620 -15.42 3.88 -14.47
N LYS A 621 -15.74 4.61 -13.38
CA LYS A 621 -17.09 4.63 -12.78
C LYS A 621 -18.18 5.03 -13.78
N ASN A 622 -17.87 5.96 -14.68
CA ASN A 622 -18.80 6.47 -15.68
C ASN A 622 -18.91 5.57 -16.92
N SER A 623 -17.89 4.74 -17.21
CA SER A 623 -17.72 4.04 -18.48
C SER A 623 -18.91 3.18 -18.91
N ALA A 624 -19.57 2.50 -17.96
CA ALA A 624 -20.75 1.67 -18.19
C ALA A 624 -21.94 2.43 -18.83
N ASN A 625 -22.04 3.74 -18.59
CA ASN A 625 -23.05 4.62 -19.19
C ASN A 625 -22.48 5.58 -20.24
N ASN A 626 -21.15 5.60 -20.42
CA ASN A 626 -20.47 6.45 -21.39
C ASN A 626 -19.23 5.75 -21.98
N PRO A 627 -19.38 5.01 -23.10
CA PRO A 627 -18.26 4.36 -23.77
C PRO A 627 -17.15 5.30 -24.27
N SER A 628 -17.35 6.62 -24.29
CA SER A 628 -16.24 7.57 -24.56
C SER A 628 -15.38 7.87 -23.34
N GLN A 629 -15.69 7.28 -22.18
CA GLN A 629 -14.87 7.31 -20.95
C GLN A 629 -14.42 5.90 -20.52
N SER A 630 -14.66 4.87 -21.35
CA SER A 630 -13.98 3.58 -21.22
C SER A 630 -12.47 3.75 -21.26
N ILE A 631 -11.78 2.98 -20.41
CA ILE A 631 -10.31 2.92 -20.33
C ILE A 631 -9.93 1.45 -20.38
N LYS A 632 -8.81 1.15 -21.03
CA LYS A 632 -8.10 -0.13 -20.97
C LYS A 632 -6.63 0.06 -20.64
N TYR A 633 -6.02 1.15 -21.11
CA TYR A 633 -4.61 1.48 -20.86
C TYR A 633 -4.47 2.80 -20.09
N VAL A 634 -3.73 2.76 -18.99
CA VAL A 634 -3.27 3.95 -18.26
C VAL A 634 -1.78 4.12 -18.54
N LEU A 635 -1.39 5.26 -19.10
CA LEU A 635 -0.05 5.50 -19.63
C LEU A 635 0.68 6.51 -18.74
N VAL A 636 1.57 6.01 -17.87
CA VAL A 636 2.23 6.77 -16.82
C VAL A 636 3.49 7.46 -17.34
N THR A 637 3.59 8.77 -17.12
CA THR A 637 4.67 9.63 -17.64
C THR A 637 5.38 10.37 -16.50
N GLY A 638 6.59 9.98 -16.14
CA GLY A 638 7.36 8.80 -16.57
C GLY A 638 8.38 8.41 -15.51
N TRP A 639 9.12 7.32 -15.69
CA TRP A 639 10.02 6.82 -14.64
C TRP A 639 11.28 7.68 -14.46
N ASN A 640 12.20 7.61 -15.42
CA ASN A 640 13.57 8.11 -15.32
C ASN A 640 13.87 9.28 -16.26
N GLU A 641 13.01 10.31 -16.31
CA GLU A 641 13.27 11.52 -17.09
C GLU A 641 14.23 12.48 -16.36
N TRP A 642 15.45 12.02 -16.09
CA TRP A 642 16.38 12.78 -15.25
C TRP A 642 16.97 14.02 -15.90
N VAL A 643 17.16 14.02 -17.22
CA VAL A 643 18.02 14.98 -17.91
C VAL A 643 17.33 15.74 -19.04
N ALA A 644 17.60 17.05 -19.11
CA ALA A 644 17.24 17.90 -20.24
C ALA A 644 18.46 18.70 -20.73
N SER A 645 18.58 18.90 -22.04
CA SER A 645 19.64 19.73 -22.62
C SER A 645 19.34 21.22 -22.42
N ARG A 646 20.32 21.99 -21.94
CA ARG A 646 20.25 23.46 -21.91
C ARG A 646 20.19 24.01 -23.34
N LEU A 647 19.02 24.48 -23.78
CA LEU A 647 18.84 24.99 -25.15
C LEU A 647 19.33 26.43 -25.30
N SER A 648 19.47 26.87 -26.55
CA SER A 648 20.00 28.20 -26.89
C SER A 648 19.03 29.31 -26.49
N PRO A 649 19.50 30.43 -25.89
CA PRO A 649 18.65 31.56 -25.48
C PRO A 649 17.91 32.22 -26.66
N ASP A 650 18.43 32.08 -27.88
CA ASP A 650 17.81 32.63 -29.09
C ASP A 650 16.42 32.01 -29.40
N ILE A 651 16.10 30.84 -28.81
CA ILE A 651 14.77 30.20 -28.94
C ILE A 651 13.69 30.98 -28.19
N SER A 652 14.03 31.59 -27.06
CA SER A 652 13.12 32.45 -26.29
C SER A 652 13.91 33.52 -25.53
N PRO A 653 14.08 34.73 -26.09
CA PRO A 653 14.81 35.82 -25.43
C PRO A 653 14.25 36.24 -24.07
N ALA A 654 13.00 35.90 -23.76
CA ALA A 654 12.37 36.11 -22.45
C ALA A 654 12.74 35.03 -21.40
N VAL A 655 13.28 33.89 -21.83
CA VAL A 655 13.64 32.74 -20.99
C VAL A 655 15.07 32.27 -21.36
N PRO A 656 16.12 33.06 -21.03
CA PRO A 656 17.47 32.83 -21.52
C PRO A 656 18.14 31.58 -20.94
N ILE A 657 17.69 31.08 -19.79
CA ILE A 657 17.96 29.70 -19.35
C ILE A 657 16.77 28.85 -19.79
N PHE A 658 16.86 28.26 -20.99
CA PHE A 658 15.78 27.44 -21.57
C PHE A 658 16.00 25.95 -21.30
N PHE A 659 15.09 25.35 -20.55
CA PHE A 659 14.88 23.91 -20.48
C PHE A 659 13.42 23.61 -20.84
N CYS A 660 13.21 22.66 -21.74
CA CYS A 660 11.89 22.23 -22.19
C CYS A 660 11.26 21.36 -21.09
N ASP A 661 11.68 20.10 -21.04
CA ASP A 661 10.92 18.99 -20.47
C ASP A 661 11.10 18.73 -18.97
N THR A 662 12.28 18.98 -18.42
CA THR A 662 12.59 18.83 -17.00
C THR A 662 13.49 19.95 -16.51
N PHE A 663 13.31 20.35 -15.25
CA PHE A 663 14.00 21.50 -14.69
C PHE A 663 14.34 21.38 -13.19
N ASN A 664 13.38 21.15 -12.31
CA ASN A 664 13.66 21.03 -10.87
C ASN A 664 12.66 20.09 -10.16
N SER A 665 12.66 20.09 -8.82
CA SER A 665 11.79 19.21 -8.03
C SER A 665 10.29 19.42 -8.28
N GLU A 666 9.84 20.64 -8.54
CA GLU A 666 8.44 20.96 -8.84
C GLU A 666 8.10 20.77 -10.33
N TYR A 667 9.03 21.07 -11.23
CA TYR A 667 8.86 21.01 -12.69
C TYR A 667 9.78 19.95 -13.30
N SER A 668 9.42 18.68 -13.11
CA SER A 668 10.03 17.48 -13.69
C SER A 668 8.96 16.38 -13.71
N ARG A 669 9.02 15.46 -14.70
CA ARG A 669 7.98 14.43 -14.93
C ARG A 669 8.37 13.04 -14.41
N ASP A 670 9.55 12.94 -13.81
CA ASP A 670 10.21 11.76 -13.28
C ASP A 670 9.52 11.19 -12.02
N ILE A 671 9.53 9.87 -11.85
CA ILE A 671 8.89 9.14 -10.72
C ILE A 671 9.94 8.38 -9.90
N GLU A 672 11.15 8.19 -10.42
CA GLU A 672 12.25 7.46 -9.77
C GLU A 672 12.67 8.15 -8.45
N MET A 673 13.26 7.35 -7.55
CA MET A 673 13.67 7.78 -6.24
C MET A 673 14.77 8.87 -6.32
N THR A 674 14.55 10.02 -5.68
CA THR A 674 15.56 11.08 -5.53
C THR A 674 16.37 10.92 -4.26
N ARG A 675 17.68 11.20 -4.28
CA ARG A 675 18.42 11.43 -3.03
C ARG A 675 18.09 12.80 -2.45
N GLY A 676 17.72 12.86 -1.17
CA GLY A 676 17.55 14.11 -0.41
C GLY A 676 16.38 15.04 -0.79
N LEU A 677 15.47 14.66 -1.71
CA LEU A 677 14.31 15.47 -2.11
C LEU A 677 12.97 14.85 -1.66
N TYR A 678 12.34 14.02 -2.50
CA TYR A 678 11.08 13.33 -2.20
C TYR A 678 11.25 11.81 -2.00
N PHE A 679 12.46 11.30 -2.13
CA PHE A 679 12.81 9.87 -2.03
C PHE A 679 11.84 8.95 -2.80
N ASP A 680 11.23 7.95 -2.19
CA ASP A 680 10.36 6.96 -2.86
C ASP A 680 8.85 7.28 -2.79
N ASN A 681 8.46 8.48 -2.34
CA ASN A 681 7.05 8.86 -2.19
C ASN A 681 6.25 8.76 -3.50
N TYR A 682 6.86 8.98 -4.68
CA TYR A 682 6.18 8.82 -5.97
C TYR A 682 6.02 7.36 -6.39
N TYR A 683 7.01 6.51 -6.10
CA TYR A 683 6.93 5.06 -6.31
C TYR A 683 5.86 4.42 -5.40
N MET A 684 5.82 4.78 -4.11
CA MET A 684 4.77 4.34 -3.18
C MET A 684 3.36 4.79 -3.61
N GLN A 685 3.23 6.00 -4.16
CA GLN A 685 1.96 6.50 -4.70
C GLN A 685 1.55 5.78 -6.00
N LEU A 686 2.51 5.41 -6.85
CA LEU A 686 2.29 4.59 -8.04
C LEU A 686 1.71 3.22 -7.64
N ILE A 687 2.39 2.47 -6.76
CA ILE A 687 1.89 1.17 -6.26
C ILE A 687 0.49 1.32 -5.68
N SER A 688 0.27 2.34 -4.84
CA SER A 688 -1.03 2.60 -4.20
C SER A 688 -2.15 2.78 -5.23
N ASN A 689 -1.90 3.42 -6.37
CA ASN A 689 -2.92 3.69 -7.38
C ASN A 689 -3.06 2.56 -8.43
N VAL A 690 -1.98 1.89 -8.83
CA VAL A 690 -2.05 0.67 -9.66
C VAL A 690 -2.80 -0.44 -8.92
N SER A 691 -2.50 -0.62 -7.63
CA SER A 691 -3.25 -1.51 -6.73
C SER A 691 -4.75 -1.21 -6.69
N LYS A 692 -5.16 0.07 -6.61
CA LYS A 692 -6.59 0.44 -6.64
C LYS A 692 -7.25 0.13 -7.99
N LEU A 693 -6.49 0.24 -9.09
CA LEU A 693 -6.95 -0.01 -10.46
C LEU A 693 -7.10 -1.51 -10.77
N LYS A 694 -5.98 -2.23 -10.87
CA LYS A 694 -5.88 -3.63 -11.33
C LYS A 694 -6.13 -4.64 -10.22
N GLY A 695 -5.77 -4.24 -9.01
CA GLY A 695 -5.59 -5.13 -7.87
C GLY A 695 -4.14 -5.37 -7.48
N ALA A 696 -3.97 -6.04 -6.34
CA ALA A 696 -2.69 -6.41 -5.77
C ALA A 696 -2.78 -7.84 -5.21
N ALA A 697 -1.64 -8.43 -4.90
CA ALA A 697 -1.57 -9.71 -4.22
C ALA A 697 -2.31 -9.64 -2.85
N PRO A 698 -3.18 -10.60 -2.54
CA PRO A 698 -3.93 -10.62 -1.29
C PRO A 698 -3.04 -11.05 -0.12
N VAL A 699 -3.40 -10.67 1.11
CA VAL A 699 -2.76 -11.26 2.31
C VAL A 699 -3.19 -12.72 2.43
N ILE A 700 -2.22 -13.63 2.39
CA ILE A 700 -2.46 -15.07 2.52
C ILE A 700 -2.53 -15.43 4.01
N ILE A 701 -3.52 -16.23 4.38
CA ILE A 701 -3.70 -16.69 5.76
C ILE A 701 -3.12 -18.11 5.89
N GLN A 702 -2.04 -18.23 6.67
CA GLN A 702 -1.47 -19.51 7.09
C GLN A 702 -2.13 -19.95 8.40
N ASP A 703 -3.33 -20.52 8.34
CA ASP A 703 -4.04 -21.06 9.50
C ASP A 703 -3.37 -22.33 10.10
N SER A 704 -2.37 -22.88 9.40
CA SER A 704 -1.50 -23.96 9.85
C SER A 704 -0.54 -23.54 10.97
N ARG A 705 -0.30 -24.42 11.95
CA ARG A 705 0.81 -24.33 12.90
C ARG A 705 1.81 -25.46 12.69
N LYS A 706 3.08 -25.18 13.01
CA LYS A 706 4.15 -26.18 12.97
C LYS A 706 5.36 -25.74 13.82
N PRO A 707 5.73 -26.49 14.88
CA PRO A 707 6.98 -26.28 15.59
C PRO A 707 8.16 -26.65 14.69
N ILE A 708 9.24 -25.86 14.74
CA ILE A 708 10.49 -26.15 14.04
C ILE A 708 11.60 -26.39 15.06
N ASN A 709 12.16 -27.58 15.08
CA ASN A 709 13.38 -27.84 15.82
C ASN A 709 14.57 -27.22 15.07
N VAL A 710 15.05 -26.07 15.54
CA VAL A 710 16.21 -25.35 14.97
C VAL A 710 17.51 -26.19 15.02
N THR A 711 17.61 -27.19 15.90
CA THR A 711 18.74 -28.15 15.87
C THR A 711 18.55 -29.30 14.88
N GLY A 712 17.32 -29.52 14.40
CA GLY A 712 16.94 -30.52 13.40
C GLY A 712 17.25 -30.08 11.96
N GLU A 713 16.94 -30.94 11.00
CA GLU A 713 17.20 -30.71 9.57
C GLU A 713 16.15 -29.79 8.91
N PHE A 714 16.42 -29.34 7.69
CA PHE A 714 15.62 -28.30 7.02
C PHE A 714 14.39 -28.82 6.26
N ASP A 715 14.25 -30.15 6.09
CA ASP A 715 13.06 -30.84 5.56
C ASP A 715 11.79 -30.56 6.38
N GLN A 716 11.94 -30.15 7.64
CA GLN A 716 10.87 -29.58 8.46
C GLN A 716 10.09 -28.44 7.75
N TRP A 717 10.72 -27.70 6.82
CA TRP A 717 10.11 -26.57 6.10
C TRP A 717 9.37 -26.96 4.82
N ASP A 718 9.41 -28.22 4.39
CA ASP A 718 8.84 -28.66 3.11
C ASP A 718 7.31 -28.59 3.09
N SER A 719 6.65 -28.74 4.25
CA SER A 719 5.18 -28.63 4.38
C SER A 719 4.68 -27.21 4.64
N VAL A 720 5.55 -26.21 4.79
CA VAL A 720 5.16 -24.80 4.96
C VAL A 720 4.83 -24.24 3.57
N LYS A 721 3.53 -23.99 3.33
CA LYS A 721 2.95 -23.81 1.99
C LYS A 721 3.27 -22.46 1.35
N VAL A 722 3.24 -21.36 2.13
CA VAL A 722 3.66 -20.04 1.62
C VAL A 722 5.18 -20.00 1.52
N THR A 723 5.66 -19.50 0.38
CA THR A 723 7.06 -19.15 0.15
C THR A 723 7.08 -17.71 -0.32
N TYR A 724 7.80 -16.86 0.41
CA TYR A 724 8.01 -15.46 0.06
C TYR A 724 9.26 -15.40 -0.82
N THR A 725 9.13 -15.09 -2.11
CA THR A 725 10.22 -15.24 -3.10
C THR A 725 10.83 -13.90 -3.54
N ASP A 726 12.15 -13.85 -3.58
CA ASP A 726 12.95 -12.68 -3.99
C ASP A 726 13.75 -12.97 -5.27
N PRO A 727 14.12 -11.96 -6.08
CA PRO A 727 14.74 -12.19 -7.39
C PRO A 727 16.26 -12.41 -7.28
N LYS A 728 16.73 -13.62 -7.64
CA LYS A 728 18.17 -13.92 -7.73
C LYS A 728 18.87 -12.92 -8.65
N ASN A 729 20.11 -12.57 -8.30
CA ASN A 729 21.03 -11.67 -9.00
C ASN A 729 20.79 -10.17 -8.79
N ASP A 730 19.89 -9.76 -7.88
CA ASP A 730 19.67 -8.35 -7.54
C ASP A 730 20.81 -7.76 -6.67
N CYS A 731 21.44 -8.57 -5.81
CA CYS A 731 22.48 -8.19 -4.85
C CYS A 731 23.88 -8.02 -5.48
N ASN A 732 23.98 -8.10 -6.82
CA ASN A 732 25.24 -8.15 -7.56
C ASN A 732 26.14 -6.92 -7.34
N ASP A 733 27.44 -7.11 -7.54
CA ASP A 733 28.43 -6.04 -7.60
C ASP A 733 28.08 -5.02 -8.71
N ARG A 734 28.21 -3.73 -8.40
CA ARG A 734 28.22 -2.62 -9.35
C ARG A 734 29.65 -2.11 -9.53
N ALA A 735 30.07 -1.92 -10.77
CA ALA A 735 31.36 -1.32 -11.12
C ALA A 735 31.22 -0.55 -12.44
N GLU A 736 30.34 0.44 -12.45
CA GLU A 736 29.90 1.15 -13.66
C GLU A 736 30.29 2.63 -13.65
N LEU A 737 30.36 3.22 -14.85
CA LEU A 737 30.53 4.66 -15.00
C LEU A 737 29.17 5.36 -15.10
N GLY A 738 29.04 6.50 -14.42
CA GLY A 738 28.00 7.50 -14.66
C GLY A 738 28.51 8.70 -15.46
N VAL A 739 27.63 9.70 -15.58
CA VAL A 739 27.90 10.99 -16.20
C VAL A 739 29.07 11.70 -15.49
N GLY A 740 29.88 12.43 -16.25
CA GLY A 740 31.11 13.05 -15.76
C GLY A 740 32.24 12.05 -15.49
N LYS A 741 32.06 10.78 -15.89
CA LYS A 741 32.94 9.63 -15.57
C LYS A 741 33.03 9.37 -14.07
N THR A 742 31.95 9.68 -13.35
CA THR A 742 31.80 9.32 -11.93
C THR A 742 31.77 7.80 -11.83
N GLU A 743 32.68 7.21 -11.06
CA GLU A 743 32.75 5.76 -10.88
C GLU A 743 31.80 5.33 -9.75
N TYR A 744 30.82 4.47 -10.08
CA TYR A 744 29.85 3.93 -9.14
C TYR A 744 30.20 2.48 -8.82
N VAL A 745 30.90 2.30 -7.70
CA VAL A 745 31.28 0.99 -7.16
C VAL A 745 30.35 0.63 -6.00
N ASN A 746 29.77 -0.56 -6.05
CA ASN A 746 29.03 -1.18 -4.95
C ASN A 746 29.47 -2.64 -4.85
N GLN A 747 30.05 -3.03 -3.72
CA GLN A 747 30.49 -4.40 -3.43
C GLN A 747 29.96 -4.83 -2.06
N THR A 748 28.71 -4.48 -1.77
CA THR A 748 28.12 -4.63 -0.43
C THR A 748 27.21 -5.83 -0.28
N GLY A 749 26.89 -6.54 -1.37
CA GLY A 749 26.22 -7.84 -1.35
C GLY A 749 27.18 -8.98 -1.01
N ARG A 750 26.61 -10.10 -0.56
CA ARG A 750 27.34 -11.37 -0.34
C ARG A 750 26.41 -12.60 -0.23
N ASN A 751 25.18 -12.41 0.23
CA ASN A 751 24.19 -13.45 0.47
C ASN A 751 22.91 -13.11 -0.32
N ASP A 752 22.92 -13.41 -1.63
CA ASP A 752 21.78 -13.28 -2.56
C ASP A 752 20.57 -14.05 -2.02
N ILE A 753 19.50 -13.37 -1.58
CA ILE A 753 18.30 -13.96 -0.97
C ILE A 753 17.31 -14.35 -2.07
N VAL A 754 16.77 -15.57 -2.02
CA VAL A 754 15.82 -16.05 -3.03
C VAL A 754 14.49 -16.52 -2.46
N SER A 755 14.45 -16.88 -1.17
CA SER A 755 13.16 -17.07 -0.50
C SER A 755 13.22 -16.99 1.02
N ALA A 756 12.07 -16.69 1.62
CA ALA A 756 11.80 -16.86 3.05
C ALA A 756 10.54 -17.70 3.29
N LYS A 757 10.43 -18.29 4.48
CA LYS A 757 9.20 -18.92 4.98
C LYS A 757 8.97 -18.57 6.45
N VAL A 758 7.71 -18.59 6.87
CA VAL A 758 7.28 -18.32 8.25
C VAL A 758 6.24 -19.34 8.68
N THR A 759 6.31 -19.77 9.95
CA THR A 759 5.30 -20.59 10.63
C THR A 759 5.34 -20.32 12.13
N SER A 760 4.34 -20.78 12.89
CA SER A 760 4.23 -20.54 14.34
C SER A 760 3.71 -21.75 15.08
N ASP A 761 3.98 -21.82 16.38
CA ASP A 761 3.26 -22.67 17.34
C ASP A 761 2.59 -21.78 18.43
N THR A 762 2.12 -22.35 19.55
CA THR A 762 1.52 -21.60 20.67
C THR A 762 2.48 -20.65 21.41
N LYS A 763 3.80 -20.74 21.20
CA LYS A 763 4.86 -20.11 22.00
C LYS A 763 5.88 -19.34 21.16
N ASN A 764 6.07 -19.70 19.89
CA ASN A 764 7.15 -19.27 19.02
C ASN A 764 6.65 -18.83 17.64
N LEU A 765 7.36 -17.87 17.05
CA LEU A 765 7.37 -17.58 15.63
C LEU A 765 8.68 -18.09 15.04
N TYR A 766 8.59 -18.84 13.95
CA TYR A 766 9.73 -19.47 13.28
C TYR A 766 9.95 -18.82 11.93
N PHE A 767 11.21 -18.53 11.62
CA PHE A 767 11.62 -17.92 10.37
C PHE A 767 12.66 -18.79 9.66
N TYR A 768 12.55 -18.84 8.33
CA TYR A 768 13.46 -19.46 7.40
C TYR A 768 13.86 -18.45 6.34
N VAL A 769 15.11 -18.52 5.89
CA VAL A 769 15.59 -17.84 4.70
C VAL A 769 16.54 -18.74 3.92
N GLU A 770 16.41 -18.70 2.60
CA GLU A 770 17.26 -19.39 1.65
C GLU A 770 17.86 -18.39 0.67
N THR A 771 19.13 -18.63 0.37
CA THR A 771 19.97 -17.82 -0.49
C THR A 771 20.35 -18.60 -1.74
N ALA A 772 20.78 -17.90 -2.78
CA ALA A 772 21.07 -18.48 -4.07
C ALA A 772 22.36 -19.32 -4.12
N GLU A 773 23.28 -19.05 -3.19
CA GLU A 773 24.56 -19.72 -2.97
C GLU A 773 24.75 -19.94 -1.46
N ASN A 774 25.85 -20.56 -1.00
CA ASN A 774 26.02 -20.82 0.44
C ASN A 774 26.14 -19.52 1.28
N ILE A 775 25.38 -19.44 2.38
CA ILE A 775 25.42 -18.30 3.31
C ILE A 775 26.84 -18.17 3.87
N SER A 776 27.35 -16.95 3.88
CA SER A 776 28.63 -16.58 4.47
C SER A 776 28.74 -16.92 5.96
N MET A 777 29.99 -17.02 6.46
CA MET A 777 30.24 -17.04 7.90
C MET A 777 29.67 -15.77 8.55
N TYR A 778 29.10 -15.93 9.75
CA TYR A 778 28.53 -14.82 10.51
C TYR A 778 29.58 -13.78 10.93
N ASP A 779 29.16 -12.52 11.07
CA ASP A 779 29.94 -11.43 11.65
C ASP A 779 29.06 -10.51 12.54
N THR A 780 29.71 -9.56 13.23
CA THR A 780 29.11 -8.61 14.18
C THR A 780 29.16 -7.15 13.73
N ASP A 781 29.86 -6.90 12.62
CA ASP A 781 30.34 -5.57 12.23
C ASP A 781 29.55 -5.01 11.03
N SER A 782 28.74 -5.86 10.40
CA SER A 782 27.86 -5.55 9.26
C SER A 782 26.37 -5.77 9.59
N SER A 783 25.51 -5.79 8.57
CA SER A 783 24.14 -6.31 8.65
C SER A 783 24.08 -7.74 8.12
N TRP A 784 24.58 -8.72 8.89
CA TRP A 784 24.56 -10.14 8.48
C TRP A 784 23.20 -10.80 8.74
N MET A 785 22.53 -11.23 7.67
CA MET A 785 21.22 -11.90 7.65
C MET A 785 20.24 -11.32 8.68
N GLN A 786 20.02 -10.01 8.66
CA GLN A 786 19.16 -9.32 9.64
C GLN A 786 17.69 -9.42 9.24
N LEU A 787 16.82 -9.67 10.22
CA LEU A 787 15.38 -9.82 10.03
C LEU A 787 14.65 -8.69 10.77
N PHE A 788 14.12 -7.75 10.01
CA PHE A 788 13.39 -6.57 10.48
C PHE A 788 11.90 -6.90 10.59
N ILE A 789 11.26 -6.47 11.68
CA ILE A 789 9.86 -6.83 12.02
C ILE A 789 9.06 -5.63 12.52
N ASN A 790 7.83 -5.48 12.00
CA ASN A 790 6.72 -4.76 12.64
C ASN A 790 5.71 -5.78 13.21
N THR A 791 5.22 -5.49 14.42
CA THR A 791 4.24 -6.30 15.17
C THR A 791 2.94 -5.56 15.48
N ASP A 792 2.91 -4.23 15.33
CA ASP A 792 1.81 -3.38 15.80
C ASP A 792 0.93 -2.78 14.68
N GLU A 793 1.19 -3.17 13.43
CA GLU A 793 0.63 -2.70 12.15
C GLU A 793 0.82 -1.20 11.84
N LYS A 794 1.62 -0.47 12.63
CA LYS A 794 1.84 0.97 12.46
C LYS A 794 3.18 1.24 11.81
N GLY A 795 3.26 1.05 10.49
CA GLY A 795 4.35 1.56 9.64
C GLY A 795 4.59 3.08 9.75
N THR A 796 3.67 3.81 10.38
CA THR A 796 3.85 5.23 10.72
C THR A 796 4.77 5.47 11.92
N ASN A 797 4.98 4.45 12.77
CA ASN A 797 5.73 4.51 14.03
C ASN A 797 7.26 4.48 13.82
N GLY A 798 8.01 4.67 14.91
CA GLY A 798 9.35 4.12 15.07
C GLY A 798 10.41 4.49 14.03
N TRP A 799 11.34 3.55 13.79
CA TRP A 799 12.29 3.58 12.67
C TRP A 799 11.63 2.82 11.51
N TYR A 800 10.95 3.56 10.64
CA TYR A 800 10.19 3.02 9.49
C TYR A 800 9.17 1.92 9.85
N GLY A 801 8.61 1.95 11.05
CA GLY A 801 7.69 0.93 11.57
C GLY A 801 8.33 -0.31 12.21
N TYR A 802 9.65 -0.51 12.12
CA TYR A 802 10.26 -1.75 12.60
C TYR A 802 10.43 -1.77 14.13
N ASP A 803 9.50 -2.42 14.82
CA ASP A 803 9.50 -2.64 16.27
C ASP A 803 10.71 -3.47 16.75
N TYR A 804 11.22 -4.40 15.92
CA TYR A 804 12.32 -5.31 16.27
C TYR A 804 13.28 -5.58 15.11
N VAL A 805 14.51 -5.97 15.49
CA VAL A 805 15.47 -6.66 14.61
C VAL A 805 15.90 -7.97 15.28
N ILE A 806 15.66 -9.09 14.59
CA ILE A 806 16.22 -10.40 14.92
C ILE A 806 17.54 -10.55 14.15
N ASN A 807 18.49 -11.26 14.75
CA ASN A 807 19.86 -11.41 14.25
C ASN A 807 20.64 -10.08 14.22
N HIS A 808 20.26 -9.12 15.08
CA HIS A 808 20.91 -7.80 15.17
C HIS A 808 22.41 -7.92 15.55
N GLU A 809 22.76 -8.89 16.38
CA GLU A 809 24.14 -9.23 16.78
C GLU A 809 24.33 -10.76 16.81
N ALA A 810 25.06 -11.32 15.84
CA ALA A 810 25.34 -12.76 15.77
C ALA A 810 26.42 -13.17 16.79
N LEU A 811 25.99 -13.59 17.99
CA LEU A 811 26.84 -13.90 19.14
C LEU A 811 27.73 -15.15 18.92
N SER A 812 27.28 -16.12 18.12
CA SER A 812 28.05 -17.30 17.72
C SER A 812 27.38 -17.99 16.52
N GLN A 813 28.00 -19.04 15.98
CA GLN A 813 27.44 -19.88 14.90
C GLN A 813 26.09 -20.57 15.20
N PHE A 814 25.57 -20.50 16.44
CA PHE A 814 24.31 -21.11 16.88
C PHE A 814 23.38 -20.17 17.68
N LYS A 815 23.84 -18.96 18.03
CA LYS A 815 23.11 -18.02 18.90
C LYS A 815 23.20 -16.59 18.37
N THR A 816 22.08 -15.89 18.44
CA THR A 816 21.97 -14.48 18.05
C THR A 816 20.98 -13.72 18.93
N THR A 817 20.85 -12.41 18.73
CA THR A 817 19.99 -11.54 19.53
C THR A 817 18.62 -11.28 18.89
N VAL A 818 17.63 -11.03 19.75
CA VAL A 818 16.42 -10.27 19.43
C VAL A 818 16.58 -8.90 20.06
N SER A 819 16.49 -7.84 19.26
CA SER A 819 16.59 -6.46 19.73
C SER A 819 15.31 -5.67 19.46
N LYS A 820 14.81 -4.96 20.48
CA LYS A 820 13.63 -4.11 20.39
C LYS A 820 14.01 -2.65 20.14
N LEU A 821 13.21 -1.97 19.33
CA LEU A 821 13.32 -0.55 19.06
C LEU A 821 13.17 0.28 20.34
N TYR A 822 14.04 1.27 20.51
CA TYR A 822 13.83 2.36 21.46
C TYR A 822 14.24 3.71 20.86
N LYS A 823 13.62 4.78 21.35
CA LYS A 823 14.02 6.14 21.00
C LYS A 823 15.00 6.69 22.03
N ASN A 824 16.22 6.98 21.60
CA ASN A 824 17.20 7.70 22.40
C ASN A 824 16.74 9.16 22.55
N LYS A 825 16.45 9.57 23.80
CA LYS A 825 15.91 10.90 24.10
C LYS A 825 16.94 12.02 24.00
N GLU A 826 18.23 11.71 24.14
CA GLU A 826 19.32 12.70 24.13
C GLU A 826 19.71 13.10 22.71
N THR A 827 19.74 12.14 21.79
CA THR A 827 20.06 12.36 20.37
C THR A 827 18.83 12.45 19.47
N ASN A 828 17.62 12.30 20.03
CA ASN A 828 16.33 12.19 19.31
C ASN A 828 16.29 11.03 18.27
N SER A 829 17.27 10.13 18.28
CA SER A 829 17.45 9.06 17.28
C SER A 829 16.77 7.75 17.70
N TYR A 830 16.49 6.90 16.72
CA TYR A 830 16.05 5.52 16.95
C TYR A 830 17.25 4.57 17.00
N ASN A 831 17.20 3.61 17.92
CA ASN A 831 18.24 2.60 18.13
C ASN A 831 17.58 1.27 18.54
N TYR A 832 18.30 0.16 18.43
CA TYR A 832 17.84 -1.16 18.87
C TYR A 832 18.57 -1.60 20.14
N LYS A 833 17.86 -2.26 21.06
CA LYS A 833 18.41 -2.82 22.30
C LYS A 833 18.02 -4.28 22.43
N THR A 834 19.01 -5.14 22.64
CA THR A 834 18.82 -6.58 22.92
C THR A 834 17.86 -6.80 24.09
N VAL A 835 16.82 -7.60 23.83
CA VAL A 835 15.82 -8.05 24.82
C VAL A 835 15.93 -9.54 25.14
N GLY A 836 16.58 -10.34 24.27
CA GLY A 836 16.83 -11.75 24.51
C GLY A 836 17.85 -12.35 23.54
N GLU A 837 18.32 -13.55 23.87
CA GLU A 837 19.09 -14.42 22.97
C GLU A 837 18.17 -15.51 22.40
N VAL A 838 18.35 -15.83 21.12
CA VAL A 838 17.64 -16.92 20.42
C VAL A 838 18.63 -17.84 19.71
N SER A 839 18.20 -19.08 19.45
CA SER A 839 19.01 -20.06 18.71
C SER A 839 18.72 -19.96 17.21
N TYR A 840 19.75 -20.14 16.40
CA TYR A 840 19.64 -20.28 14.95
C TYR A 840 20.49 -21.43 14.44
N ARG A 841 20.22 -21.87 13.20
CA ARG A 841 21.07 -22.81 12.47
C ARG A 841 21.24 -22.32 11.03
N VAL A 842 22.49 -22.38 10.53
CA VAL A 842 22.84 -22.27 9.10
C VAL A 842 23.31 -23.64 8.59
N LYS A 843 22.95 -23.99 7.36
CA LYS A 843 23.48 -25.16 6.65
C LYS A 843 23.48 -24.90 5.15
N GLY A 844 24.67 -24.64 4.59
CA GLY A 844 24.81 -24.30 3.17
C GLY A 844 24.10 -22.97 2.88
N ASN A 845 23.16 -22.97 1.95
CA ASN A 845 22.40 -21.80 1.53
C ASN A 845 21.15 -21.48 2.39
N LYS A 846 20.90 -22.22 3.48
CA LYS A 846 19.68 -22.12 4.30
C LYS A 846 19.97 -21.71 5.74
N MET A 847 19.13 -20.84 6.30
CA MET A 847 19.14 -20.42 7.70
C MET A 847 17.73 -20.54 8.31
N MET A 848 17.65 -20.89 9.60
CA MET A 848 16.40 -20.83 10.37
C MET A 848 16.60 -20.35 11.81
N ILE A 849 15.59 -19.65 12.34
CA ILE A 849 15.56 -19.04 13.68
C ILE A 849 14.22 -19.35 14.36
N ALA A 850 14.23 -19.59 15.67
CA ALA A 850 13.03 -19.65 16.51
C ALA A 850 13.01 -18.46 17.48
N VAL A 851 11.88 -17.75 17.54
CA VAL A 851 11.73 -16.55 18.39
C VAL A 851 10.47 -16.67 19.25
N PRO A 852 10.58 -16.66 20.60
CA PRO A 852 9.41 -16.68 21.47
C PRO A 852 8.50 -15.47 21.24
N LEU A 853 7.18 -15.72 21.17
CA LEU A 853 6.16 -14.69 20.91
C LEU A 853 6.21 -13.57 21.97
N GLU A 854 6.52 -13.91 23.22
CA GLU A 854 6.73 -12.95 24.31
C GLU A 854 7.87 -11.95 24.06
N MET A 855 8.95 -12.34 23.38
CA MET A 855 10.05 -11.42 23.04
C MET A 855 9.64 -10.41 21.97
N LEU A 856 8.69 -10.79 21.12
CA LEU A 856 8.04 -9.90 20.14
C LEU A 856 6.84 -9.14 20.75
N GLY A 857 6.46 -9.42 22.01
CA GLY A 857 5.31 -8.82 22.67
C GLY A 857 3.96 -9.31 22.14
N ILE A 858 3.95 -10.43 21.41
CA ILE A 858 2.74 -11.06 20.87
C ILE A 858 2.16 -11.96 21.98
N THR A 859 0.96 -11.65 22.43
CA THR A 859 0.29 -12.38 23.53
C THR A 859 -0.82 -13.34 23.08
N ASP A 860 -1.26 -13.23 21.82
CA ASP A 860 -2.32 -14.06 21.25
C ASP A 860 -1.78 -14.87 20.06
N TYR A 861 -1.41 -16.13 20.31
CA TYR A 861 -0.93 -17.07 19.28
C TYR A 861 -2.02 -17.43 18.25
N SER A 862 -3.30 -17.13 18.53
CA SER A 862 -4.41 -17.30 17.59
C SER A 862 -4.56 -16.11 16.63
N LYS A 863 -3.87 -14.99 16.87
CA LYS A 863 -3.95 -13.76 16.06
C LYS A 863 -2.56 -13.15 15.81
N ILE A 864 -1.68 -13.91 15.17
CA ILE A 864 -0.36 -13.43 14.75
C ILE A 864 -0.50 -12.69 13.42
N ASN A 865 0.00 -11.45 13.38
CA ASN A 865 0.07 -10.58 12.22
C ASN A 865 1.41 -9.84 12.25
N VAL A 866 2.29 -10.10 11.30
CA VAL A 866 3.67 -9.59 11.29
C VAL A 866 4.04 -9.15 9.89
N SER A 867 4.49 -7.89 9.75
CA SER A 867 5.16 -7.44 8.53
C SER A 867 6.67 -7.56 8.71
N PHE A 868 7.38 -8.15 7.76
CA PHE A 868 8.80 -8.45 7.90
C PHE A 868 9.60 -8.30 6.60
N LYS A 869 10.92 -8.15 6.77
CA LYS A 869 11.93 -8.07 5.72
C LYS A 869 13.20 -8.76 6.19
N TRP A 870 13.80 -9.59 5.34
CA TRP A 870 15.21 -9.99 5.51
C TRP A 870 16.10 -8.99 4.77
N ALA A 871 17.29 -8.72 5.28
CA ALA A 871 18.29 -7.96 4.55
C ALA A 871 19.71 -8.39 4.95
N ASP A 872 20.62 -8.35 3.99
CA ASP A 872 22.02 -8.72 4.19
C ASP A 872 22.96 -7.75 3.48
N SER A 873 23.93 -7.20 4.22
CA SER A 873 24.98 -6.37 3.64
C SER A 873 26.26 -6.42 4.45
N VAL A 874 27.42 -6.36 3.78
CA VAL A 874 28.76 -6.29 4.42
C VAL A 874 29.00 -4.95 5.15
N VAL A 875 28.09 -3.99 5.01
CA VAL A 875 28.03 -2.74 5.77
C VAL A 875 26.71 -2.66 6.56
N LYS A 876 26.59 -1.72 7.50
CA LYS A 876 25.39 -1.60 8.34
C LYS A 876 24.27 -0.82 7.65
N ILE A 877 23.13 -1.47 7.46
CA ILE A 877 21.87 -0.84 7.04
C ILE A 877 21.41 0.09 8.17
N SER A 878 21.13 1.36 7.85
CA SER A 878 20.93 2.42 8.86
C SER A 878 19.86 3.46 8.51
N ASN A 879 19.38 3.48 7.27
CA ASN A 879 18.28 4.32 6.79
C ASN A 879 17.45 3.55 5.73
N MET A 880 16.38 4.15 5.20
CA MET A 880 15.57 3.50 4.15
C MET A 880 16.26 3.49 2.78
N GLU A 881 17.12 4.47 2.47
CA GLU A 881 17.93 4.47 1.23
C GLU A 881 18.77 3.17 1.13
N ALA A 882 19.34 2.71 2.24
CA ALA A 882 20.12 1.48 2.31
C ALA A 882 19.35 0.21 1.90
N PHE A 883 18.03 0.12 2.13
CA PHE A 883 17.23 -1.03 1.66
C PHE A 883 17.00 -1.05 0.14
N TYR A 884 17.37 0.01 -0.58
CA TYR A 884 17.38 0.04 -2.05
C TYR A 884 18.79 -0.08 -2.63
N GLU A 885 19.85 0.11 -1.82
CA GLU A 885 21.23 0.31 -2.29
C GLU A 885 22.27 -0.67 -1.72
N LEU A 886 22.14 -1.13 -0.48
CA LEU A 886 23.22 -1.80 0.24
C LEU A 886 22.95 -3.30 0.38
N GLY A 887 23.75 -4.09 -0.34
CA GLY A 887 23.64 -5.54 -0.41
C GLY A 887 22.31 -6.01 -0.96
N ASP A 888 21.57 -6.72 -0.10
CA ASP A 888 20.33 -7.42 -0.39
C ASP A 888 19.25 -7.01 0.63
N ALA A 889 18.01 -6.90 0.18
CA ALA A 889 16.85 -6.63 1.02
C ALA A 889 15.60 -7.28 0.42
N ALA A 890 15.12 -8.34 1.05
CA ALA A 890 14.01 -9.16 0.61
C ALA A 890 12.70 -8.82 1.36
N PRO A 891 11.70 -8.18 0.72
CA PRO A 891 11.66 -7.68 -0.66
C PRO A 891 12.26 -6.26 -0.76
N LEU A 892 12.61 -5.78 -1.95
CA LEU A 892 13.38 -4.53 -2.09
C LEU A 892 12.77 -3.30 -1.41
N GLY A 893 13.65 -2.46 -0.84
CA GLY A 893 13.32 -1.10 -0.46
C GLY A 893 12.35 -1.00 0.71
N ARG A 894 11.25 -0.28 0.54
CA ARG A 894 10.24 -0.03 1.60
C ARG A 894 9.19 -1.13 1.75
N LEU A 895 9.11 -2.07 0.81
CA LEU A 895 8.13 -3.16 0.83
C LEU A 895 8.45 -4.17 1.95
N ASN A 896 7.44 -4.88 2.44
CA ASN A 896 7.57 -5.92 3.45
C ASN A 896 6.62 -7.08 3.15
N TYR A 897 7.08 -8.31 3.39
CA TYR A 897 6.23 -9.50 3.41
C TYR A 897 5.28 -9.47 4.61
N ILE A 898 4.12 -10.12 4.50
CA ILE A 898 3.12 -10.20 5.58
C ILE A 898 2.86 -11.67 5.94
N TYR A 899 3.14 -12.04 7.18
CA TYR A 899 2.70 -13.31 7.78
C TYR A 899 1.44 -13.09 8.62
N ARG A 900 0.40 -13.92 8.41
CA ARG A 900 -0.84 -13.90 9.20
C ARG A 900 -1.45 -15.28 9.35
N ASN A 901 -1.95 -15.62 10.54
CA ASN A 901 -2.52 -16.94 10.83
C ASN A 901 -4.04 -16.97 11.14
N TYR A 902 -4.76 -15.86 10.86
CA TYR A 902 -6.20 -15.71 11.15
C TYR A 902 -7.00 -14.99 10.06
#